data_AF-A0A4P1S0C4-F1
#
_entry.id   AF-A0A4P1S0C4-F1
#
_cell.length_a   1.000
_cell.length_b   1.000
_cell.length_c   1.000
_cell.angle_alpha   90.00
_cell.angle_beta   90.00
_cell.angle_gamma   90.00
#
_symmetry.space_group_name_H-M   'P 1'
#
loop_
_entity.id
_entity.type
_entity.pdbx_description
1 polymer ?
#
loop_
_entity_poly.entity_id
_entity_poly.type
_entity_poly.pdbx_seq_one_letter_code
_entity_poly.pdbx_strand_id
1 'polypeptide(L)'
;MNKGGLFLMRKFAWTVAFLMLAGLTFAAGTARFMSEPDIYGNRIAFSYEGDLWTVPVTGGEATRLTTFPGTESSPKFSPDGKWIAFSGSYDGAQAVYRIPAAGGEPLRLTWNPGRAHVLDWTPDGKRVVFSSYMKTFIYRDPKLFSVAVDGSSPRQLPLDRGVLVGFKGDGSEMLYCRKGNPEYQWKRYRGGEYVDIWRYNFKTRHFAPVTHFVGKNTYPMWFQNNMVFVSDRGPHKVCNVFMKDLATGKVRQLTHYEKLDVMMAGNDGRRMVYVQNGNLHVLDVARGTVADIRVTVPSDHWRMRNRVINPRKYVHFMDVANDGKSIILEARGDVYVVPSDKKQDTLNLSATSASRERLPRVSPDGKWVCFFSDKTGEYQLYRQSIGGGPWFQLTDGKFAYPYRPAWSPDGKKILFGTKHFRIYVLDVKTKKLTKVDEYHQLKNDEFTWEIDDYGWAPDSDWLCYTKVAENRNSVVNLYRLSDKKRVVLTDDFYDNLNPRFDKNGKYLYYLSSRNFNVQMDIYEDDHILNSPYTPVVVQLQAGEKPPFAERAAVPDGDKDKKTAKSDKKEKKGPEFRIDLTGLSARTFPLPVKPGNDLYLKAGDGKVLYGSVDKWVEHDYDAVFKPNRSTRVSLHIFDMEKQKEVKPAGQVQDFRLSPDGSQLITHNSTGYHVTTVDKAYSSKKFGDALNLSRMVYTVDTLAEYNQIFSDAWRWWRDFFYDKNLHGHDWKKLREQYRSYIPYVTNRNGLNWLISQMVGEVSVGHAYIFGGDMNSIRLPENRSRVYPALLGADLVPDAKAKRYRFATIFGPTKYNLDVTGPLARPDVKVAKGDYLIAINNHNISDTDNWYRYLQVVSGETVSLTVSSYADGKEARTYRITPTFSERRLRYAHWLAHNIDYVLKKTDGQVGYMHINDMSDAGIGEFDKFWRAFRYKKGIIIDVRRNSGGWTEYFLIDKLERKMVAYNVLTGMNPMRYPGAASTAKYVAISNEYNGSDGEAFIEHFKASKLGKVVGVPSWGGLVGIINGQLTVDNGTVYQPNNSFYGQAGKWWVENHGADPDITVDNDPASVMAGKDPQLDKAIQVVLDEINKEGKPEIPVQHPAYPIR
;
A
#
# COMPACT_ATOMS: atom_id res chain seq x y z
N MET A 1 36.76 -9.61 80.21
CA MET A 1 35.70 -8.58 80.06
C MET A 1 36.33 -7.40 79.33
N ASN A 2 35.80 -6.78 78.27
CA ASN A 2 34.44 -6.82 77.77
C ASN A 2 34.43 -7.05 76.24
N LYS A 3 34.07 -8.28 75.84
CA LYS A 3 33.91 -8.76 74.45
C LYS A 3 32.57 -8.28 73.85
N GLY A 4 32.29 -6.98 73.93
CA GLY A 4 31.00 -6.39 73.53
C GLY A 4 31.01 -5.58 72.23
N GLY A 5 32.17 -5.05 71.81
CA GLY A 5 32.23 -4.08 70.70
C GLY A 5 32.41 -4.68 69.29
N LEU A 6 33.05 -5.84 69.17
CA LEU A 6 33.44 -6.39 67.86
C LEU A 6 32.36 -7.28 67.20
N PHE A 7 31.32 -7.65 67.95
CA PHE A 7 30.23 -8.52 67.45
C PHE A 7 29.09 -7.73 66.78
N LEU A 8 28.90 -6.45 67.11
CA LEU A 8 27.87 -5.60 66.49
C LEU A 8 28.29 -5.04 65.12
N MET A 9 29.57 -4.65 64.93
CA MET A 9 30.03 -4.14 63.62
C MET A 9 30.11 -5.21 62.53
N ARG A 10 30.37 -6.48 62.89
CA ARG A 10 30.34 -7.59 61.92
C ARG A 10 28.91 -8.00 61.53
N LYS A 11 27.91 -7.91 62.43
CA LYS A 11 26.51 -8.17 62.04
C LYS A 11 25.93 -7.04 61.19
N PHE A 12 26.26 -5.78 61.46
CA PHE A 12 25.76 -4.66 60.64
C PHE A 12 26.36 -4.64 59.23
N ALA A 13 27.65 -4.97 59.07
CA ALA A 13 28.29 -5.06 57.76
C ALA A 13 27.77 -6.24 56.92
N TRP A 14 27.46 -7.39 57.54
CA TRP A 14 26.86 -8.52 56.83
C TRP A 14 25.37 -8.32 56.54
N THR A 15 24.60 -7.64 57.39
CA THR A 15 23.18 -7.34 57.13
C THR A 15 23.00 -6.25 56.07
N VAL A 16 23.89 -5.25 56.01
CA VAL A 16 23.89 -4.24 54.92
C VAL A 16 24.45 -4.82 53.61
N ALA A 17 25.42 -5.74 53.66
CA ALA A 17 25.85 -6.47 52.46
C ALA A 17 24.78 -7.46 51.95
N PHE A 18 24.00 -8.11 52.83
CA PHE A 18 22.88 -8.97 52.43
C PHE A 18 21.67 -8.16 51.92
N LEU A 19 21.43 -6.96 52.45
CA LEU A 19 20.39 -6.04 51.95
C LEU A 19 20.80 -5.31 50.65
N MET A 20 22.10 -5.10 50.39
CA MET A 20 22.58 -4.59 49.10
C MET A 20 22.75 -5.69 48.04
N LEU A 21 22.96 -6.96 48.42
CA LEU A 21 22.90 -8.09 47.47
C LEU A 21 21.48 -8.60 47.20
N ALA A 22 20.49 -8.28 48.05
CA ALA A 22 19.07 -8.54 47.79
C ALA A 22 18.39 -7.49 46.89
N GLY A 23 19.10 -6.40 46.53
CA GLY A 23 18.60 -5.31 45.69
C GLY A 23 18.96 -5.39 44.20
N LEU A 24 19.66 -6.45 43.77
CA LEU A 24 20.07 -6.66 42.37
C LEU A 24 19.73 -8.07 41.87
N THR A 25 18.60 -8.63 42.32
CA THR A 25 17.86 -9.47 41.39
C THR A 25 17.30 -8.51 40.34
N PHE A 26 17.92 -8.47 39.16
CA PHE A 26 17.15 -8.17 37.96
C PHE A 26 15.98 -9.15 38.01
N ALA A 27 14.82 -8.69 38.50
CA ALA A 27 13.59 -9.42 38.31
C ALA A 27 13.46 -9.53 36.80
N ALA A 28 13.85 -10.69 36.26
CA ALA A 28 13.76 -10.96 34.84
C ALA A 28 12.30 -10.66 34.46
N GLY A 29 12.10 -9.55 33.76
CA GLY A 29 10.78 -9.01 33.53
C GLY A 29 9.93 -10.03 32.79
N THR A 30 8.66 -10.15 33.17
CA THR A 30 7.74 -11.03 32.44
C THR A 30 7.64 -10.56 30.98
N ALA A 31 7.96 -11.46 30.05
CA ALA A 31 7.83 -11.20 28.61
C ALA A 31 6.36 -10.97 28.23
N ARG A 32 6.12 -10.17 27.19
CA ARG A 32 4.79 -9.87 26.65
C ARG A 32 4.79 -9.90 25.13
N PHE A 33 3.62 -9.95 24.50
CA PHE A 33 3.45 -10.03 23.05
C PHE A 33 4.00 -11.32 22.43
N MET A 34 3.91 -12.41 23.19
CA MET A 34 3.96 -13.76 22.63
C MET A 34 2.76 -13.93 21.69
N SER A 35 2.98 -14.60 20.57
CA SER A 35 1.99 -14.72 19.50
C SER A 35 1.71 -16.17 19.15
N GLU A 36 0.49 -16.42 18.69
CA GLU A 36 0.02 -17.70 18.17
C GLU A 36 0.30 -18.91 19.10
N PRO A 37 -0.04 -18.83 20.40
CA PRO A 37 0.20 -19.93 21.32
C PRO A 37 -0.61 -21.19 21.01
N ASP A 38 -0.07 -22.32 21.42
CA ASP A 38 -0.75 -23.62 21.44
C ASP A 38 -0.37 -24.41 22.69
N ILE A 39 -1.23 -25.32 23.14
CA ILE A 39 -1.09 -26.01 24.43
C ILE A 39 -1.21 -27.51 24.26
N TYR A 40 -0.38 -28.27 24.97
CA TYR A 40 -0.53 -29.73 25.10
C TYR A 40 0.11 -30.23 26.40
N GLY A 41 -0.63 -31.01 27.18
CA GLY A 41 -0.12 -31.61 28.42
C GLY A 41 0.35 -30.56 29.43
N ASN A 42 1.63 -30.55 29.80
CA ASN A 42 2.18 -29.55 30.72
C ASN A 42 2.93 -28.41 30.01
N ARG A 43 2.84 -28.27 28.68
CA ARG A 43 3.60 -27.28 27.89
C ARG A 43 2.69 -26.37 27.07
N ILE A 44 3.16 -25.14 26.88
CA ILE A 44 2.64 -24.15 25.94
C ILE A 44 3.75 -23.83 24.95
N ALA A 45 3.46 -23.87 23.65
CA ALA A 45 4.34 -23.39 22.59
C ALA A 45 3.86 -22.04 22.09
N PHE A 46 4.75 -21.14 21.67
CA PHE A 46 4.41 -19.81 21.14
C PHE A 46 5.53 -19.25 20.27
N SER A 47 5.20 -18.25 19.44
CA SER A 47 6.21 -17.46 18.71
C SER A 47 6.57 -16.20 19.48
N TYR A 48 7.87 -15.94 19.61
CA TYR A 48 8.42 -14.74 20.23
C TYR A 48 9.76 -14.39 19.60
N GLU A 49 9.97 -13.11 19.28
CA GLU A 49 11.16 -12.63 18.57
C GLU A 49 11.43 -13.35 17.24
N GLY A 50 10.38 -13.87 16.59
CA GLY A 50 10.50 -14.58 15.32
C GLY A 50 11.01 -16.02 15.45
N ASP A 51 11.15 -16.54 16.67
CA ASP A 51 11.49 -17.93 16.96
C ASP A 51 10.35 -18.63 17.70
N LEU A 52 10.43 -19.96 17.76
CA LEU A 52 9.52 -20.78 18.56
C LEU A 52 10.09 -21.03 19.96
N TRP A 53 9.21 -20.98 20.94
CA TRP A 53 9.53 -21.19 22.36
C TRP A 53 8.52 -22.12 23.00
N THR A 54 8.91 -22.76 24.11
CA THR A 54 8.00 -23.50 24.99
C THR A 54 8.15 -23.09 26.44
N VAL A 55 7.07 -23.16 27.22
CA VAL A 55 7.05 -22.89 28.67
C VAL A 55 6.11 -23.87 29.38
N PRO A 56 6.34 -24.22 30.65
CA PRO A 56 5.36 -24.96 31.43
C PRO A 56 4.02 -24.23 31.55
N VAL A 57 2.91 -24.98 31.65
CA VAL A 57 1.56 -24.40 31.88
C VAL A 57 1.42 -23.68 33.23
N THR A 58 2.39 -23.82 34.12
CA THR A 58 2.50 -23.08 35.38
C THR A 58 3.27 -21.76 35.24
N GLY A 59 3.79 -21.45 34.04
CA GLY A 59 4.71 -20.35 33.80
C GLY A 59 6.16 -20.67 34.18
N GLY A 60 7.00 -19.65 34.21
CA GLY A 60 8.43 -19.73 34.51
C GLY A 60 9.30 -19.37 33.29
N GLU A 61 10.50 -19.92 33.25
CA GLU A 61 11.45 -19.70 32.16
C GLU A 61 11.06 -20.50 30.90
N ALA A 62 11.10 -19.85 29.74
CA ALA A 62 10.83 -20.45 28.44
C ALA A 62 12.09 -21.03 27.81
N THR A 63 11.95 -22.16 27.11
CA THR A 63 13.00 -22.81 26.32
C THR A 63 12.83 -22.49 24.84
N ARG A 64 13.89 -21.97 24.21
CA ARG A 64 13.93 -21.68 22.77
C ARG A 64 14.04 -22.98 21.95
N LEU A 65 13.28 -23.09 20.88
CA LEU A 65 13.27 -24.26 19.98
C LEU A 65 13.94 -23.99 18.62
N THR A 66 13.90 -22.74 18.12
CA THR A 66 14.49 -22.35 16.83
C THR A 66 15.41 -21.15 16.98
N THR A 67 16.37 -20.98 16.06
CA THR A 67 17.39 -19.92 16.12
C THR A 67 17.74 -19.32 14.76
N PHE A 68 16.96 -19.63 13.71
CA PHE A 68 17.29 -19.20 12.36
C PHE A 68 17.05 -17.69 12.20
N PRO A 69 17.90 -16.95 11.44
CA PRO A 69 17.68 -15.54 11.15
C PRO A 69 16.51 -15.35 10.17
N GLY A 70 15.29 -15.64 10.63
CA GLY A 70 14.05 -15.59 9.88
C GLY A 70 12.84 -15.33 10.78
N THR A 71 11.69 -15.85 10.37
CA THR A 71 10.46 -15.81 11.14
C THR A 71 9.84 -17.19 11.13
N GLU A 72 9.81 -17.80 12.31
CA GLU A 72 9.05 -18.98 12.64
C GLU A 72 7.80 -18.61 13.44
N SER A 73 6.65 -19.11 12.99
CA SER A 73 5.34 -18.74 13.53
C SER A 73 4.39 -19.94 13.57
N SER A 74 3.26 -19.74 14.23
CA SER A 74 2.11 -20.65 14.24
C SER A 74 2.44 -22.08 14.70
N PRO A 75 3.10 -22.26 15.88
CA PRO A 75 3.39 -23.58 16.40
C PRO A 75 2.08 -24.32 16.74
N LYS A 76 1.98 -25.59 16.35
CA LYS A 76 0.87 -26.49 16.67
C LYS A 76 1.38 -27.84 17.13
N PHE A 77 0.99 -28.27 18.32
CA PHE A 77 1.36 -29.59 18.85
C PHE A 77 0.65 -30.70 18.05
N SER A 78 1.36 -31.81 17.80
CA SER A 78 0.72 -33.02 17.30
C SER A 78 -0.25 -33.59 18.35
N PRO A 79 -1.26 -34.39 17.96
CA PRO A 79 -2.22 -34.98 18.89
C PRO A 79 -1.60 -35.87 19.99
N ASP A 80 -0.38 -36.37 19.77
CA ASP A 80 0.40 -37.13 20.76
C ASP A 80 1.41 -36.27 21.56
N GLY A 81 1.53 -34.98 21.23
CA GLY A 81 2.44 -34.02 21.86
C GLY A 81 3.93 -34.23 21.60
N LYS A 82 4.30 -35.10 20.66
CA LYS A 82 5.71 -35.41 20.36
C LYS A 82 6.33 -34.44 19.36
N TRP A 83 5.52 -33.79 18.53
CA TRP A 83 5.96 -32.90 17.47
C TRP A 83 5.28 -31.54 17.55
N ILE A 84 5.91 -30.53 16.99
CA ILE A 84 5.33 -29.22 16.72
C ILE A 84 5.42 -28.97 15.22
N ALA A 85 4.30 -28.73 14.55
CA ALA A 85 4.27 -28.19 13.20
C ALA A 85 4.26 -26.66 13.25
N PHE A 86 4.89 -26.01 12.29
CA PHE A 86 4.99 -24.55 12.27
C PHE A 86 5.29 -24.02 10.87
N SER A 87 5.11 -22.71 10.71
CA SER A 87 5.44 -21.98 9.48
C SER A 87 6.82 -21.35 9.59
N GLY A 88 7.74 -21.67 8.67
CA GLY A 88 9.12 -21.18 8.69
C GLY A 88 9.61 -20.73 7.31
N SER A 89 10.58 -19.81 7.28
CA SER A 89 11.11 -19.21 6.04
C SER A 89 12.59 -19.50 5.79
N TYR A 90 13.07 -20.69 6.19
CA TYR A 90 14.49 -21.09 6.10
C TYR A 90 15.06 -20.99 4.68
N ASP A 91 14.26 -21.39 3.68
CA ASP A 91 14.69 -21.51 2.28
C ASP A 91 14.02 -20.49 1.34
N GLY A 92 13.53 -19.36 1.87
CA GLY A 92 12.86 -18.32 1.09
C GLY A 92 11.38 -18.16 1.43
N ALA A 93 10.48 -18.71 0.62
CA ALA A 93 9.04 -18.62 0.88
C ALA A 93 8.64 -19.42 2.13
N GLN A 94 7.70 -18.89 2.91
CA GLN A 94 7.21 -19.54 4.13
C GLN A 94 6.58 -20.90 3.80
N ALA A 95 7.11 -21.97 4.39
CA ALA A 95 6.69 -23.35 4.19
C ALA A 95 6.30 -24.00 5.54
N VAL A 96 5.68 -25.18 5.46
CA VAL A 96 5.35 -25.99 6.65
C VAL A 96 6.59 -26.79 7.05
N TYR A 97 6.93 -26.74 8.33
CA TYR A 97 7.98 -27.54 8.97
C TYR A 97 7.41 -28.30 10.16
N ARG A 98 8.10 -29.34 10.60
CA ARG A 98 7.91 -29.96 11.92
C ARG A 98 9.21 -30.07 12.68
N ILE A 99 9.15 -30.04 14.00
CA ILE A 99 10.29 -30.21 14.92
C ILE A 99 9.85 -31.09 16.11
N PRO A 100 10.73 -31.89 16.74
CA PRO A 100 10.39 -32.54 17.99
C PRO A 100 9.96 -31.51 19.04
N ALA A 101 8.95 -31.84 19.85
CA ALA A 101 8.42 -30.93 20.88
C ALA A 101 9.43 -30.57 21.99
N ALA A 102 10.54 -31.30 22.07
CA ALA A 102 11.67 -31.02 22.96
C ALA A 102 12.79 -30.18 22.30
N GLY A 103 12.62 -29.77 21.05
CA GLY A 103 13.68 -29.16 20.22
C GLY A 103 14.46 -30.20 19.41
N GLY A 104 15.20 -29.72 18.41
CA GLY A 104 15.96 -30.57 17.48
C GLY A 104 15.99 -29.98 16.06
N GLU A 105 16.29 -30.82 15.07
CA GLU A 105 16.35 -30.41 13.66
C GLU A 105 14.94 -30.22 13.07
N PRO A 106 14.62 -29.06 12.48
CA PRO A 106 13.37 -28.87 11.73
C PRO A 106 13.36 -29.65 10.41
N LEU A 107 12.28 -30.39 10.15
CA LEU A 107 12.03 -31.06 8.88
C LEU A 107 11.00 -30.28 8.04
N ARG A 108 11.38 -29.91 6.83
CA ARG A 108 10.47 -29.27 5.85
C ARG A 108 9.46 -30.28 5.29
N LEU A 109 8.20 -29.88 5.22
CA LEU A 109 7.11 -30.71 4.68
C LEU A 109 6.56 -30.18 3.36
N THR A 110 6.67 -28.88 3.06
CA THR A 110 6.12 -28.31 1.82
C THR A 110 7.13 -27.52 0.98
N TRP A 111 6.96 -27.62 -0.34
CA TRP A 111 7.72 -26.88 -1.36
C TRP A 111 6.79 -26.14 -2.33
N ASN A 112 5.53 -25.90 -1.96
CA ASN A 112 4.55 -25.28 -2.84
C ASN A 112 4.84 -23.79 -3.14
N PRO A 113 4.31 -23.24 -4.25
CA PRO A 113 4.27 -21.79 -4.45
C PRO A 113 3.38 -21.12 -3.40
N GLY A 114 3.70 -19.88 -3.04
CA GLY A 114 2.93 -19.11 -2.06
C GLY A 114 3.23 -19.49 -0.61
N ARG A 115 2.85 -18.59 0.32
CA ARG A 115 3.08 -18.80 1.76
C ARG A 115 2.17 -19.91 2.27
N ALA A 116 2.69 -20.76 3.16
CA ALA A 116 1.95 -21.77 3.88
C ALA A 116 1.86 -21.39 5.37
N HIS A 117 0.66 -21.11 5.84
CA HIS A 117 0.37 -20.75 7.23
C HIS A 117 -0.24 -21.93 7.95
N VAL A 118 0.49 -22.53 8.90
CA VAL A 118 0.05 -23.70 9.67
C VAL A 118 -1.15 -23.33 10.54
N LEU A 119 -2.18 -24.18 10.52
CA LEU A 119 -3.41 -23.97 11.27
C LEU A 119 -3.61 -25.02 12.37
N ASP A 120 -3.48 -26.31 12.03
CA ASP A 120 -3.74 -27.42 12.96
C ASP A 120 -3.20 -28.76 12.41
N TRP A 121 -3.34 -29.83 13.19
CA TRP A 121 -3.14 -31.22 12.76
C TRP A 121 -4.46 -31.91 12.47
N THR A 122 -4.43 -32.95 11.63
CA THR A 122 -5.55 -33.90 11.61
C THR A 122 -5.58 -34.70 12.93
N PRO A 123 -6.76 -35.10 13.45
CA PRO A 123 -6.85 -35.80 14.75
C PRO A 123 -6.06 -37.11 14.83
N ASP A 124 -5.81 -37.75 13.68
CA ASP A 124 -5.00 -38.97 13.58
C ASP A 124 -3.48 -38.73 13.62
N GLY A 125 -3.04 -37.46 13.65
CA GLY A 125 -1.64 -37.04 13.67
C GLY A 125 -0.87 -37.27 12.36
N LYS A 126 -1.54 -37.68 11.28
CA LYS A 126 -0.87 -38.06 10.01
C LYS A 126 -0.65 -36.89 9.06
N ARG A 127 -1.32 -35.77 9.25
CA ARG A 127 -1.24 -34.60 8.35
C ARG A 127 -1.28 -33.29 9.12
N VAL A 128 -0.65 -32.27 8.53
CA VAL A 128 -0.69 -30.87 8.99
C VAL A 128 -1.56 -30.08 8.03
N VAL A 129 -2.50 -29.31 8.56
CA VAL A 129 -3.40 -28.41 7.83
C VAL A 129 -2.81 -27.01 7.80
N PHE A 130 -2.87 -26.36 6.63
CA PHE A 130 -2.37 -25.01 6.43
C PHE A 130 -3.23 -24.23 5.43
N SER A 131 -3.28 -22.90 5.57
CA SER A 131 -3.87 -22.02 4.56
C SER A 131 -2.80 -21.55 3.57
N SER A 132 -3.19 -21.39 2.31
CA SER A 132 -2.33 -20.86 1.25
C SER A 132 -3.13 -20.25 0.11
N TYR A 133 -2.50 -19.31 -0.59
CA TYR A 133 -3.01 -18.75 -1.85
C TYR A 133 -2.54 -19.56 -3.08
N MET A 134 -1.99 -20.77 -2.89
CA MET A 134 -1.70 -21.62 -4.04
C MET A 134 -3.01 -22.03 -4.75
N LYS A 135 -2.96 -22.09 -6.08
CA LYS A 135 -4.12 -22.41 -6.94
C LYS A 135 -5.29 -21.40 -6.86
N THR A 136 -5.05 -20.16 -6.46
CA THR A 136 -6.04 -19.06 -6.53
C THR A 136 -5.86 -18.25 -7.82
N PHE A 137 -6.95 -17.67 -8.35
CA PHE A 137 -6.90 -16.73 -9.47
C PHE A 137 -6.92 -15.25 -9.03
N ILE A 138 -7.44 -14.94 -7.84
CA ILE A 138 -7.42 -13.60 -7.20
C ILE A 138 -6.92 -13.73 -5.75
N TYR A 139 -6.15 -12.74 -5.27
CA TYR A 139 -5.51 -12.73 -3.95
C TYR A 139 -6.46 -12.28 -2.82
N ARG A 140 -7.59 -12.97 -2.66
CA ARG A 140 -8.57 -12.75 -1.56
C ARG A 140 -9.27 -14.03 -1.08
N ASP A 141 -9.04 -15.16 -1.75
CA ASP A 141 -9.65 -16.46 -1.42
C ASP A 141 -8.58 -17.45 -0.88
N PRO A 142 -8.19 -17.39 0.39
CA PRO A 142 -7.28 -18.37 0.96
C PRO A 142 -7.94 -19.76 0.93
N LYS A 143 -7.18 -20.75 0.45
CA LYS A 143 -7.61 -22.15 0.39
C LYS A 143 -6.94 -22.95 1.49
N LEU A 144 -7.64 -23.98 1.95
CA LEU A 144 -7.14 -24.89 2.98
C LEU A 144 -6.56 -26.16 2.35
N PHE A 145 -5.36 -26.51 2.78
CA PHE A 145 -4.63 -27.67 2.31
C PHE A 145 -4.14 -28.51 3.49
N SER A 146 -3.79 -29.76 3.22
CA SER A 146 -3.09 -30.62 4.17
C SER A 146 -1.90 -31.32 3.53
N VAL A 147 -0.80 -31.39 4.25
CA VAL A 147 0.43 -32.11 3.87
C VAL A 147 0.62 -33.31 4.81
N ALA A 148 1.07 -34.44 4.28
CA ALA A 148 1.40 -35.60 5.12
C ALA A 148 2.70 -35.35 5.89
N VAL A 149 2.85 -36.00 7.04
CA VAL A 149 4.02 -35.85 7.91
C VAL A 149 5.33 -36.34 7.29
N ASP A 150 5.26 -37.17 6.25
CA ASP A 150 6.41 -37.61 5.47
C ASP A 150 6.84 -36.62 4.36
N GLY A 151 6.10 -35.52 4.18
CA GLY A 151 6.36 -34.51 3.13
C GLY A 151 5.74 -34.82 1.76
N SER A 152 4.91 -35.86 1.66
CA SER A 152 4.13 -36.16 0.43
C SER A 152 3.28 -34.96 0.01
N SER A 153 2.96 -34.89 -1.29
CA SER A 153 2.33 -33.70 -1.90
C SER A 153 1.08 -33.19 -1.16
N PRO A 154 0.94 -31.85 -0.98
CA PRO A 154 -0.24 -31.27 -0.36
C PRO A 154 -1.53 -31.55 -1.13
N ARG A 155 -2.63 -31.73 -0.40
CA ARG A 155 -3.98 -31.92 -0.95
C ARG A 155 -4.90 -30.81 -0.45
N GLN A 156 -5.71 -30.24 -1.33
CA GLN A 156 -6.75 -29.29 -0.92
C GLN A 156 -7.79 -30.02 -0.08
N LEU A 157 -8.23 -29.42 1.02
CA LEU A 157 -9.42 -29.89 1.74
C LEU A 157 -10.66 -29.71 0.85
N PRO A 158 -11.74 -30.49 1.04
CA PRO A 158 -12.95 -30.41 0.22
C PRO A 158 -13.79 -29.16 0.58
N LEU A 159 -13.17 -27.98 0.52
CA LEU A 159 -13.71 -26.69 0.92
C LEU A 159 -13.41 -25.66 -0.19
N ASP A 160 -14.33 -24.72 -0.37
CA ASP A 160 -14.19 -23.62 -1.32
C ASP A 160 -13.05 -22.67 -0.91
N ARG A 161 -13.00 -22.34 0.39
CA ARG A 161 -12.04 -21.42 1.04
C ARG A 161 -12.04 -21.61 2.56
N GLY A 162 -11.07 -21.01 3.24
CA GLY A 162 -11.06 -20.93 4.71
C GLY A 162 -9.76 -20.38 5.29
N VAL A 163 -9.84 -19.91 6.54
CA VAL A 163 -8.72 -19.25 7.26
C VAL A 163 -8.33 -19.89 8.57
N LEU A 164 -9.26 -20.53 9.30
CA LEU A 164 -9.01 -21.25 10.56
C LEU A 164 -9.82 -22.54 10.58
N VAL A 165 -9.35 -23.53 11.34
CA VAL A 165 -10.01 -24.84 11.51
C VAL A 165 -9.99 -25.28 12.97
N GLY A 166 -10.92 -26.18 13.32
CA GLY A 166 -10.92 -26.94 14.57
C GLY A 166 -11.62 -28.28 14.34
N PHE A 167 -10.90 -29.38 14.55
CA PHE A 167 -11.41 -30.73 14.31
C PHE A 167 -12.12 -31.30 15.54
N LYS A 168 -13.18 -32.08 15.30
CA LYS A 168 -13.73 -32.95 16.33
C LYS A 168 -12.74 -34.09 16.59
N GLY A 169 -12.59 -34.53 17.84
CA GLY A 169 -11.55 -35.50 18.23
C GLY A 169 -11.59 -36.85 17.50
N ASP A 170 -12.75 -37.25 16.95
CA ASP A 170 -12.91 -38.47 16.14
C ASP A 170 -12.60 -38.26 14.63
N GLY A 171 -12.32 -37.04 14.21
CA GLY A 171 -12.09 -36.67 12.80
C GLY A 171 -13.32 -36.71 11.90
N SER A 172 -14.52 -36.96 12.45
CA SER A 172 -15.76 -37.03 11.65
C SER A 172 -16.21 -35.67 11.12
N GLU A 173 -15.85 -34.60 11.83
CA GLU A 173 -16.32 -33.24 11.57
C GLU A 173 -15.26 -32.18 11.86
N MET A 174 -15.44 -31.01 11.24
CA MET A 174 -14.59 -29.84 11.44
C MET A 174 -15.45 -28.58 11.53
N LEU A 175 -15.06 -27.67 12.40
CA LEU A 175 -15.48 -26.28 12.39
C LEU A 175 -14.41 -25.47 11.65
N TYR A 176 -14.81 -24.51 10.83
CA TYR A 176 -13.85 -23.67 10.12
C TYR A 176 -14.37 -22.27 9.91
N CYS A 177 -13.46 -21.30 9.92
CA CYS A 177 -13.77 -19.94 9.51
C CYS A 177 -13.69 -19.87 7.99
N ARG A 178 -14.80 -19.58 7.32
CA ARG A 178 -14.88 -19.62 5.86
C ARG A 178 -14.27 -18.38 5.22
N LYS A 179 -14.47 -17.21 5.83
CA LYS A 179 -13.94 -15.91 5.38
C LYS A 179 -13.47 -15.03 6.54
N GLY A 180 -12.95 -13.85 6.18
CA GLY A 180 -12.50 -12.81 7.11
C GLY A 180 -11.07 -13.00 7.62
N ASN A 181 -10.62 -12.05 8.43
CA ASN A 181 -9.28 -12.05 9.04
C ASN A 181 -9.40 -12.17 10.58
N PRO A 182 -8.95 -13.28 11.20
CA PRO A 182 -8.99 -13.48 12.65
C PRO A 182 -8.35 -12.34 13.47
N GLU A 183 -7.22 -11.84 12.98
CA GLU A 183 -6.39 -10.84 13.63
C GLU A 183 -6.52 -9.48 12.95
N TYR A 184 -7.69 -9.21 12.36
CA TYR A 184 -7.94 -7.93 11.70
C TYR A 184 -7.81 -6.78 12.69
N GLN A 185 -7.00 -5.78 12.34
CA GLN A 185 -6.80 -4.60 13.17
C GLN A 185 -8.04 -3.71 13.26
N TRP A 186 -8.97 -3.82 12.31
CA TRP A 186 -10.26 -3.14 12.37
C TRP A 186 -11.14 -3.78 13.45
N LYS A 187 -11.06 -3.24 14.67
CA LYS A 187 -11.84 -3.73 15.81
C LYS A 187 -13.32 -3.39 15.61
N ARG A 188 -14.19 -4.23 16.18
CA ARG A 188 -15.66 -4.13 16.07
C ARG A 188 -16.17 -4.02 14.63
N TYR A 189 -15.46 -4.64 13.69
CA TYR A 189 -15.83 -4.68 12.29
C TYR A 189 -17.17 -5.40 12.06
N ARG A 190 -18.03 -4.84 11.21
CA ARG A 190 -19.38 -5.32 10.89
C ARG A 190 -19.65 -5.40 9.38
N GLY A 191 -18.64 -5.15 8.54
CA GLY A 191 -18.76 -5.31 7.10
C GLY A 191 -18.86 -6.76 6.63
N GLY A 192 -19.07 -6.96 5.33
CA GLY A 192 -19.35 -8.27 4.72
C GLY A 192 -18.27 -9.35 4.87
N GLU A 193 -17.02 -8.98 5.15
CA GLU A 193 -15.93 -9.93 5.46
C GLU A 193 -15.91 -10.37 6.93
N TYR A 194 -16.96 -10.11 7.71
CA TYR A 194 -16.99 -10.53 9.12
C TYR A 194 -16.69 -12.03 9.23
N VAL A 195 -15.98 -12.42 10.29
CA VAL A 195 -15.54 -13.82 10.43
C VAL A 195 -16.75 -14.67 10.83
N ASP A 196 -17.10 -15.64 9.99
CA ASP A 196 -18.17 -16.60 10.20
C ASP A 196 -17.63 -18.01 10.41
N ILE A 197 -18.37 -18.84 11.15
CA ILE A 197 -17.99 -20.23 11.41
C ILE A 197 -18.97 -21.18 10.74
N TRP A 198 -18.43 -22.15 10.00
CA TRP A 198 -19.15 -23.23 9.35
C TRP A 198 -18.73 -24.59 9.92
N ARG A 199 -19.62 -25.57 9.79
CA ARG A 199 -19.39 -26.98 10.12
C ARG A 199 -19.37 -27.79 8.84
N TYR A 200 -18.41 -28.69 8.73
CA TYR A 200 -18.32 -29.67 7.65
C TYR A 200 -18.26 -31.09 8.22
N ASN A 201 -19.08 -31.99 7.69
CA ASN A 201 -19.06 -33.42 8.02
C ASN A 201 -18.37 -34.21 6.91
N PHE A 202 -17.26 -34.87 7.21
CA PHE A 202 -16.45 -35.56 6.20
C PHE A 202 -17.13 -36.80 5.62
N LYS A 203 -18.05 -37.43 6.38
CA LYS A 203 -18.76 -38.64 5.95
C LYS A 203 -19.93 -38.30 5.02
N THR A 204 -20.79 -37.37 5.42
CA THR A 204 -21.98 -36.98 4.64
C THR A 204 -21.68 -35.90 3.59
N ARG A 205 -20.50 -35.26 3.68
CA ARG A 205 -20.10 -34.11 2.84
C ARG A 205 -21.04 -32.92 2.97
N HIS A 206 -21.64 -32.75 4.14
CA HIS A 206 -22.61 -31.71 4.42
C HIS A 206 -21.96 -30.48 5.05
N PHE A 207 -22.36 -29.30 4.59
CA PHE A 207 -21.95 -27.99 5.12
C PHE A 207 -23.11 -27.34 5.86
N ALA A 208 -22.84 -26.70 7.00
CA ALA A 208 -23.85 -25.93 7.73
C ALA A 208 -23.25 -24.67 8.38
N PRO A 209 -23.90 -23.51 8.28
CA PRO A 209 -23.48 -22.33 9.04
C PRO A 209 -23.72 -22.57 10.54
N VAL A 210 -22.79 -22.15 11.38
CA VAL A 210 -22.87 -22.30 12.85
C VAL A 210 -23.23 -20.98 13.52
N THR A 211 -22.87 -19.84 12.92
CA THR A 211 -23.10 -18.50 13.47
C THR A 211 -23.79 -17.59 12.47
N HIS A 212 -24.76 -16.80 12.93
CA HIS A 212 -25.38 -15.72 12.15
C HIS A 212 -25.05 -14.33 12.72
N PHE A 213 -24.12 -14.25 13.68
CA PHE A 213 -23.73 -13.00 14.31
C PHE A 213 -22.79 -12.22 13.38
N VAL A 214 -23.21 -11.02 13.00
CA VAL A 214 -22.38 -10.06 12.26
C VAL A 214 -21.38 -9.43 13.22
N GLY A 215 -20.12 -9.82 13.09
CA GLY A 215 -19.02 -9.41 13.95
C GLY A 215 -17.93 -10.49 13.98
N LYS A 216 -17.00 -10.41 14.94
CA LYS A 216 -15.89 -11.36 15.00
C LYS A 216 -16.37 -12.69 15.61
N ASN A 217 -16.18 -13.80 14.88
CA ASN A 217 -16.33 -15.17 15.38
C ASN A 217 -15.13 -15.99 14.92
N THR A 218 -14.15 -16.20 15.78
CA THR A 218 -12.85 -16.76 15.38
C THR A 218 -12.36 -17.82 16.36
N TYR A 219 -11.28 -18.50 16.00
CA TYR A 219 -10.68 -19.60 16.77
C TYR A 219 -11.70 -20.67 17.21
N PRO A 220 -12.46 -21.27 16.27
CA PRO A 220 -13.43 -22.30 16.62
C PRO A 220 -12.72 -23.58 17.10
N MET A 221 -13.16 -24.10 18.23
CA MET A 221 -12.60 -25.28 18.88
C MET A 221 -13.71 -26.20 19.35
N TRP A 222 -13.45 -27.50 19.39
CA TRP A 222 -14.38 -28.47 19.96
C TRP A 222 -14.12 -28.67 21.44
N PHE A 223 -15.18 -28.66 22.23
CA PHE A 223 -15.17 -29.13 23.61
C PHE A 223 -16.38 -30.03 23.83
N GLN A 224 -16.13 -31.35 23.85
CA GLN A 224 -17.19 -32.37 23.79
C GLN A 224 -18.11 -32.13 22.57
N ASN A 225 -19.41 -31.88 22.78
CA ASN A 225 -20.38 -31.58 21.72
C ASN A 225 -20.62 -30.07 21.51
N ASN A 226 -19.80 -29.21 22.15
CA ASN A 226 -19.92 -27.76 22.08
C ASN A 226 -18.82 -27.14 21.22
N MET A 227 -19.09 -25.95 20.69
CA MET A 227 -18.09 -25.08 20.09
C MET A 227 -17.63 -24.04 21.10
N VAL A 228 -16.33 -23.93 21.33
CA VAL A 228 -15.69 -22.79 22.02
C VAL A 228 -15.09 -21.88 20.96
N PHE A 229 -15.23 -20.57 21.11
CA PHE A 229 -14.79 -19.60 20.11
C PHE A 229 -14.60 -18.21 20.73
N VAL A 230 -13.84 -17.36 20.04
CA VAL A 230 -13.60 -15.96 20.43
C VAL A 230 -14.55 -15.05 19.66
N SER A 231 -15.20 -14.11 20.35
CA SER A 231 -16.16 -13.18 19.74
C SER A 231 -16.29 -11.86 20.48
N ASP A 232 -16.65 -10.79 19.76
CA ASP A 232 -16.95 -9.46 20.31
C ASP A 232 -18.46 -9.23 20.54
N ARG A 233 -19.24 -10.31 20.65
CA ARG A 233 -20.70 -10.25 20.86
C ARG A 233 -21.15 -9.76 22.24
N GLY A 234 -20.24 -9.70 23.21
CA GLY A 234 -20.52 -9.23 24.57
C GLY A 234 -20.96 -7.75 24.62
N PRO A 235 -21.39 -7.26 25.80
CA PRO A 235 -21.88 -5.89 25.97
C PRO A 235 -20.82 -4.82 25.63
N HIS A 236 -19.55 -5.08 25.99
CA HIS A 236 -18.44 -4.12 25.77
C HIS A 236 -17.83 -4.19 24.36
N LYS A 237 -18.30 -5.08 23.48
CA LYS A 237 -17.74 -5.28 22.13
C LYS A 237 -16.20 -5.49 22.11
N VAL A 238 -15.71 -6.14 23.16
CA VAL A 238 -14.34 -6.62 23.30
C VAL A 238 -14.37 -8.14 23.18
N CYS A 239 -13.41 -8.68 22.42
CA CYS A 239 -13.32 -10.10 22.14
C CYS A 239 -13.12 -10.88 23.44
N ASN A 240 -14.04 -11.81 23.71
CA ASN A 240 -14.02 -12.72 24.84
C ASN A 240 -14.24 -14.16 24.34
N VAL A 241 -14.03 -15.13 25.23
CA VAL A 241 -14.31 -16.53 24.93
C VAL A 241 -15.78 -16.84 25.21
N PHE A 242 -16.42 -17.52 24.28
CA PHE A 242 -17.81 -17.98 24.36
C PHE A 242 -17.88 -19.48 24.08
N MET A 243 -18.93 -20.12 24.58
CA MET A 243 -19.28 -21.50 24.26
C MET A 243 -20.68 -21.54 23.67
N LYS A 244 -20.84 -22.26 22.55
CA LYS A 244 -22.12 -22.55 21.92
C LYS A 244 -22.39 -24.04 21.96
N ASP A 245 -23.55 -24.42 22.49
CA ASP A 245 -24.11 -25.76 22.33
C ASP A 245 -24.57 -25.92 20.88
N LEU A 246 -24.02 -26.91 20.18
CA LEU A 246 -24.31 -27.14 18.77
C LEU A 246 -25.62 -27.87 18.52
N ALA A 247 -26.20 -28.50 19.54
CA ALA A 247 -27.51 -29.15 19.46
C ALA A 247 -28.65 -28.16 19.74
N THR A 248 -28.50 -27.33 20.78
CA THR A 248 -29.56 -26.38 21.20
C THR A 248 -29.37 -24.97 20.64
N GLY A 249 -28.18 -24.64 20.15
CA GLY A 249 -27.82 -23.31 19.66
C GLY A 249 -27.54 -22.28 20.77
N LYS A 250 -27.72 -22.63 22.05
CA LYS A 250 -27.52 -21.73 23.20
C LYS A 250 -26.06 -21.29 23.31
N VAL A 251 -25.84 -20.01 23.62
CA VAL A 251 -24.51 -19.40 23.77
C VAL A 251 -24.32 -18.90 25.20
N ARG A 252 -23.18 -19.20 25.81
CA ARG A 252 -22.75 -18.65 27.12
C ARG A 252 -21.36 -18.00 27.01
N GLN A 253 -21.15 -16.93 27.74
CA GLN A 253 -19.85 -16.25 27.84
C GLN A 253 -18.98 -16.95 28.91
N LEU A 254 -17.68 -17.12 28.65
CA LEU A 254 -16.72 -17.78 29.56
C LEU A 254 -15.73 -16.79 30.20
N THR A 255 -15.40 -15.70 29.51
CA THR A 255 -14.50 -14.65 30.03
C THR A 255 -15.17 -13.28 29.92
N HIS A 256 -14.78 -12.32 30.76
CA HIS A 256 -15.46 -11.02 30.89
C HIS A 256 -14.48 -9.83 30.86
N TYR A 257 -13.56 -9.79 29.90
CA TYR A 257 -12.68 -8.65 29.68
C TYR A 257 -13.42 -7.48 29.05
N GLU A 258 -13.12 -6.25 29.51
CA GLU A 258 -13.85 -5.03 29.09
C GLU A 258 -13.01 -4.06 28.25
N LYS A 259 -11.69 -4.24 28.19
CA LYS A 259 -10.76 -3.24 27.62
C LYS A 259 -9.97 -3.71 26.40
N LEU A 260 -9.47 -4.95 26.41
CA LEU A 260 -8.58 -5.48 25.38
C LEU A 260 -9.01 -6.89 24.99
N ASP A 261 -8.96 -7.13 23.69
CA ASP A 261 -9.41 -8.36 23.05
C ASP A 261 -8.60 -9.58 23.47
N VAL A 262 -9.30 -10.71 23.61
CA VAL A 262 -8.73 -12.06 23.51
C VAL A 262 -8.35 -12.33 22.05
N MET A 263 -7.12 -12.81 21.83
CA MET A 263 -6.54 -13.02 20.49
C MET A 263 -5.75 -14.34 20.42
N MET A 264 -5.47 -14.79 19.19
CA MET A 264 -4.51 -15.86 18.89
C MET A 264 -4.67 -17.13 19.73
N ALA A 265 -5.85 -17.74 19.75
CA ALA A 265 -6.11 -18.86 20.65
C ALA A 265 -5.71 -20.24 20.09
N GLY A 266 -5.26 -21.14 20.98
CA GLY A 266 -4.96 -22.55 20.73
C GLY A 266 -5.60 -23.46 21.81
N ASN A 267 -5.57 -24.79 21.65
CA ASN A 267 -6.22 -25.71 22.60
C ASN A 267 -5.68 -27.15 22.55
N ASP A 268 -5.97 -27.92 23.59
CA ASP A 268 -5.69 -29.36 23.69
C ASP A 268 -6.96 -30.24 23.78
N GLY A 269 -8.12 -29.70 23.38
CA GLY A 269 -9.44 -30.35 23.52
C GLY A 269 -10.06 -30.27 24.91
N ARG A 270 -9.34 -29.76 25.93
CA ARG A 270 -9.86 -29.55 27.30
C ARG A 270 -9.66 -28.11 27.78
N ARG A 271 -8.51 -27.53 27.49
CA ARG A 271 -8.07 -26.21 27.90
C ARG A 271 -7.80 -25.37 26.67
N MET A 272 -7.99 -24.06 26.82
CA MET A 272 -7.72 -23.08 25.77
C MET A 272 -6.61 -22.16 26.24
N VAL A 273 -5.58 -21.97 25.42
CA VAL A 273 -4.55 -20.95 25.63
C VAL A 273 -4.80 -19.77 24.70
N TYR A 274 -4.61 -18.54 25.17
CA TYR A 274 -4.81 -17.34 24.35
C TYR A 274 -3.95 -16.17 24.83
N VAL A 275 -3.87 -15.14 23.99
CA VAL A 275 -3.21 -13.87 24.30
C VAL A 275 -4.25 -12.85 24.73
N GLN A 276 -4.03 -12.18 25.86
CA GLN A 276 -4.83 -11.02 26.28
C GLN A 276 -3.92 -10.03 27.01
N ASN A 277 -3.99 -8.75 26.62
CA ASN A 277 -3.12 -7.69 27.15
C ASN A 277 -1.62 -8.01 27.02
N GLY A 278 -1.25 -8.72 25.95
CA GLY A 278 0.12 -9.18 25.68
C GLY A 278 0.60 -10.34 26.56
N ASN A 279 -0.21 -10.88 27.47
CA ASN A 279 0.15 -12.02 28.32
C ASN A 279 -0.54 -13.31 27.84
N LEU A 280 0.03 -14.45 28.20
CA LEU A 280 -0.58 -15.76 27.98
C LEU A 280 -1.53 -16.11 29.13
N HIS A 281 -2.67 -16.69 28.76
CA HIS A 281 -3.72 -17.14 29.68
C HIS A 281 -4.13 -18.55 29.33
N VAL A 282 -4.46 -19.37 30.34
CA VAL A 282 -5.03 -20.70 30.14
C VAL A 282 -6.40 -20.79 30.81
N LEU A 283 -7.42 -21.10 30.01
CA LEU A 283 -8.79 -21.35 30.46
C LEU A 283 -9.05 -22.86 30.58
N ASP A 284 -9.46 -23.33 31.75
CA ASP A 284 -10.13 -24.64 31.91
C ASP A 284 -11.58 -24.49 31.44
N VAL A 285 -11.89 -25.08 30.28
CA VAL A 285 -13.18 -24.86 29.58
C VAL A 285 -14.36 -25.45 30.36
N ALA A 286 -14.16 -26.59 31.03
CA ALA A 286 -15.18 -27.23 31.86
C ALA A 286 -15.54 -26.34 33.06
N ARG A 287 -14.52 -25.82 33.76
CA ARG A 287 -14.70 -25.04 34.98
C ARG A 287 -15.00 -23.56 34.75
N GLY A 288 -14.62 -23.02 33.60
CA GLY A 288 -14.68 -21.58 33.31
C GLY A 288 -13.63 -20.77 34.08
N THR A 289 -12.57 -21.40 34.59
CA THR A 289 -11.52 -20.75 35.40
C THR A 289 -10.30 -20.41 34.55
N VAL A 290 -9.78 -19.19 34.68
CA VAL A 290 -8.60 -18.69 33.96
C VAL A 290 -7.38 -18.63 34.88
N ALA A 291 -6.23 -19.04 34.36
CA ALA A 291 -4.92 -18.87 34.99
C ALA A 291 -4.01 -17.98 34.14
N ASP A 292 -3.40 -16.96 34.77
CA ASP A 292 -2.39 -16.09 34.14
C ASP A 292 -1.04 -16.83 34.08
N ILE A 293 -0.41 -16.86 32.90
CA ILE A 293 0.88 -17.54 32.71
C ILE A 293 1.99 -16.50 32.62
N ARG A 294 2.79 -16.40 33.69
CA ARG A 294 3.98 -15.53 33.70
C ARG A 294 5.13 -16.25 33.03
N VAL A 295 5.68 -15.65 31.97
CA VAL A 295 6.78 -16.19 31.18
C VAL A 295 7.99 -15.30 31.27
N THR A 296 9.15 -15.90 31.52
CA THR A 296 10.46 -15.26 31.38
C THR A 296 11.14 -15.83 30.14
N VAL A 297 11.61 -14.98 29.23
CA VAL A 297 12.30 -15.41 28.01
C VAL A 297 13.79 -15.06 28.12
N PRO A 298 14.69 -16.05 28.16
CA PRO A 298 16.13 -15.80 28.15
C PRO A 298 16.61 -15.41 26.74
N SER A 299 16.47 -14.14 26.39
CA SER A 299 16.91 -13.57 25.10
C SER A 299 17.97 -12.49 25.28
N ASP A 300 18.87 -12.38 24.31
CA ASP A 300 19.83 -11.28 24.20
C ASP A 300 19.23 -10.02 23.54
N HIS A 301 17.94 -10.10 23.15
CA HIS A 301 17.16 -9.02 22.52
C HIS A 301 17.91 -8.36 21.36
N TRP A 302 18.64 -9.14 20.55
CA TRP A 302 19.58 -8.59 19.56
C TRP A 302 18.95 -7.60 18.58
N ARG A 303 17.64 -7.73 18.28
CA ARG A 303 16.92 -6.82 17.39
C ARG A 303 16.65 -5.44 17.99
N MET A 304 16.65 -5.33 19.31
CA MET A 304 16.46 -4.10 20.05
C MET A 304 17.76 -3.39 20.39
N ARG A 305 18.92 -4.05 20.19
CA ARG A 305 20.23 -3.45 20.43
C ARG A 305 20.41 -2.18 19.62
N ASN A 306 21.08 -1.20 20.23
CA ASN A 306 21.56 -0.04 19.51
C ASN A 306 22.57 -0.49 18.44
N ARG A 307 22.47 0.08 17.25
CA ARG A 307 23.31 -0.29 16.11
C ARG A 307 23.72 0.93 15.30
N VAL A 308 24.89 0.83 14.68
CA VAL A 308 25.38 1.86 13.75
C VAL A 308 25.13 1.38 12.33
N ILE A 309 24.46 2.21 11.52
CA ILE A 309 24.13 1.90 10.12
C ILE A 309 24.55 3.05 9.21
N ASN A 310 24.63 2.76 7.92
CA ASN A 310 24.63 3.80 6.90
C ASN A 310 23.17 4.12 6.49
N PRO A 311 22.69 5.37 6.68
CA PRO A 311 21.29 5.73 6.47
C PRO A 311 20.93 6.07 5.02
N ARG A 312 21.81 5.85 4.02
CA ARG A 312 21.58 6.27 2.61
C ARG A 312 20.26 5.80 1.97
N LYS A 313 19.67 4.69 2.46
CA LYS A 313 18.38 4.17 1.99
C LYS A 313 17.17 4.88 2.61
N TYR A 314 17.39 5.73 3.61
CA TYR A 314 16.38 6.45 4.38
C TYR A 314 16.46 7.97 4.16
N VAL A 315 17.12 8.42 3.09
CA VAL A 315 17.11 9.83 2.71
C VAL A 315 15.67 10.19 2.31
N HIS A 316 15.06 11.21 2.90
CA HIS A 316 13.68 11.67 2.61
C HIS A 316 13.63 13.05 1.95
N PHE A 317 14.69 13.84 2.09
CA PHE A 317 14.77 15.19 1.54
C PHE A 317 16.21 15.57 1.19
N MET A 318 16.36 16.51 0.25
CA MET A 318 17.66 17.06 -0.17
C MET A 318 17.58 18.57 -0.42
N ASP A 319 18.70 19.26 -0.24
CA ASP A 319 18.90 20.67 -0.59
C ASP A 319 20.39 20.92 -0.88
N VAL A 320 20.74 22.04 -1.50
CA VAL A 320 22.14 22.38 -1.84
C VAL A 320 22.46 23.85 -1.60
N ALA A 321 23.63 24.14 -1.05
CA ALA A 321 24.12 25.49 -0.84
C ALA A 321 24.54 26.17 -2.17
N ASN A 322 24.56 27.51 -2.20
CA ASN A 322 24.90 28.29 -3.40
C ASN A 322 26.30 28.01 -3.95
N ASP A 323 27.24 27.58 -3.11
CA ASP A 323 28.60 27.24 -3.54
C ASP A 323 28.72 25.83 -4.15
N GLY A 324 27.65 25.02 -4.09
CA GLY A 324 27.63 23.63 -4.56
C GLY A 324 28.54 22.69 -3.76
N LYS A 325 29.09 23.13 -2.61
CA LYS A 325 30.01 22.35 -1.78
C LYS A 325 29.31 21.63 -0.65
N SER A 326 28.24 22.21 -0.11
CA SER A 326 27.47 21.62 0.98
C SER A 326 26.09 21.17 0.52
N ILE A 327 25.84 19.86 0.63
CA ILE A 327 24.56 19.22 0.34
C ILE A 327 23.89 18.92 1.67
N ILE A 328 22.64 19.33 1.84
CA ILE A 328 21.86 19.05 3.04
C ILE A 328 20.91 17.90 2.76
N LEU A 329 20.95 16.85 3.58
CA LEU A 329 20.05 15.70 3.45
C LEU A 329 19.24 15.49 4.75
N GLU A 330 17.96 15.17 4.63
CA GLU A 330 17.22 14.48 5.69
C GLU A 330 17.41 12.99 5.47
N ALA A 331 17.96 12.27 6.44
CA ALA A 331 18.06 10.81 6.38
C ALA A 331 17.74 10.17 7.72
N ARG A 332 16.76 9.27 7.74
CA ARG A 332 16.27 8.59 8.95
C ARG A 332 15.93 9.55 10.10
N GLY A 333 15.33 10.68 9.77
CA GLY A 333 14.97 11.72 10.73
C GLY A 333 16.13 12.59 11.22
N ASP A 334 17.35 12.43 10.69
CA ASP A 334 18.50 13.30 10.98
C ASP A 334 18.83 14.24 9.83
N VAL A 335 19.44 15.39 10.15
CA VAL A 335 19.96 16.36 9.17
C VAL A 335 21.45 16.16 8.97
N TYR A 336 21.86 15.95 7.72
CA TYR A 336 23.24 15.75 7.32
C TYR A 336 23.76 16.89 6.46
N VAL A 337 25.03 17.24 6.61
CA VAL A 337 25.82 18.01 5.65
C VAL A 337 26.79 17.07 4.96
N VAL A 338 26.55 16.83 3.68
CA VAL A 338 27.38 15.99 2.81
C VAL A 338 28.20 16.89 1.89
N PRO A 339 29.54 16.83 1.93
CA PRO A 339 30.37 17.56 0.98
C PRO A 339 30.27 17.03 -0.45
N SER A 340 30.36 17.90 -1.45
CA SER A 340 30.50 17.47 -2.85
C SER A 340 31.86 16.85 -3.15
N ASP A 341 32.90 17.23 -2.40
CA ASP A 341 34.21 16.58 -2.42
C ASP A 341 34.16 15.23 -1.69
N LYS A 342 34.32 14.14 -2.46
CA LYS A 342 34.27 12.75 -1.98
C LYS A 342 35.34 12.41 -0.95
N LYS A 343 36.36 13.26 -0.76
CA LYS A 343 37.44 13.08 0.21
C LYS A 343 37.09 13.64 1.59
N GLN A 344 36.09 14.52 1.70
CA GLN A 344 35.69 15.13 2.97
C GLN A 344 34.65 14.29 3.70
N ASP A 345 34.61 14.46 5.02
CA ASP A 345 33.70 13.71 5.88
C ASP A 345 32.31 14.32 5.92
N THR A 346 31.31 13.45 6.08
CA THR A 346 29.92 13.85 6.27
C THR A 346 29.70 14.24 7.73
N LEU A 347 29.00 15.35 7.96
CA LEU A 347 28.59 15.79 9.30
C LEU A 347 27.12 15.46 9.54
N ASN A 348 26.81 14.74 10.62
CA ASN A 348 25.45 14.61 11.14
C ASN A 348 25.20 15.77 12.12
N LEU A 349 24.30 16.68 11.78
CA LEU A 349 24.04 17.90 12.56
C LEU A 349 23.13 17.66 13.76
N SER A 350 22.21 16.71 13.64
CA SER A 350 21.18 16.47 14.66
C SER A 350 21.51 15.31 15.58
N ALA A 351 21.88 14.15 15.02
CA ALA A 351 22.21 12.93 15.76
C ALA A 351 21.15 12.55 16.81
N THR A 352 19.86 12.53 16.43
CA THR A 352 18.75 12.22 17.35
C THR A 352 17.92 11.02 16.90
N SER A 353 17.79 10.01 17.76
CA SER A 353 16.85 8.88 17.54
C SER A 353 15.49 9.10 18.19
N ALA A 354 15.40 10.01 19.16
CA ALA A 354 14.18 10.26 19.93
C ALA A 354 13.26 11.32 19.27
N SER A 355 13.72 11.96 18.20
CA SER A 355 12.99 12.97 17.44
C SER A 355 13.22 12.78 15.95
N ARG A 356 12.48 13.54 15.15
CA ARG A 356 12.53 13.52 13.70
C ARG A 356 12.67 14.94 13.18
N GLU A 357 13.81 15.19 12.56
CA GLU A 357 14.11 16.41 11.83
C GLU A 357 13.72 16.26 10.37
N ARG A 358 12.97 17.23 9.83
CA ARG A 358 12.33 17.15 8.52
C ARG A 358 12.53 18.38 7.68
N LEU A 359 12.54 18.15 6.37
CA LEU A 359 12.52 19.16 5.32
C LEU A 359 13.64 20.22 5.50
N PRO A 360 14.90 19.83 5.75
CA PRO A 360 15.96 20.78 6.07
C PRO A 360 16.30 21.68 4.89
N ARG A 361 16.51 22.98 5.14
CA ARG A 361 16.83 23.99 4.13
C ARG A 361 18.01 24.84 4.51
N VAL A 362 18.96 24.99 3.60
CA VAL A 362 20.12 25.87 3.78
C VAL A 362 19.72 27.33 3.56
N SER A 363 20.27 28.24 4.37
CA SER A 363 20.08 29.68 4.22
C SER A 363 20.84 30.22 2.99
N PRO A 364 20.40 31.36 2.42
CA PRO A 364 21.07 31.94 1.24
C PRO A 364 22.54 32.32 1.46
N ASP A 365 22.94 32.63 2.70
CA ASP A 365 24.34 32.90 3.04
C ASP A 365 25.18 31.63 3.27
N GLY A 366 24.56 30.44 3.19
CA GLY A 366 25.22 29.14 3.38
C GLY A 366 25.59 28.83 4.84
N LYS A 367 25.23 29.66 5.82
CA LYS A 367 25.70 29.53 7.21
C LYS A 367 24.75 28.76 8.11
N TRP A 368 23.47 28.71 7.77
CA TRP A 368 22.42 28.14 8.62
C TRP A 368 21.63 27.07 7.88
N VAL A 369 21.10 26.12 8.64
CA VAL A 369 20.09 25.17 8.18
C VAL A 369 18.86 25.35 9.06
N CYS A 370 17.67 25.48 8.48
CA CYS A 370 16.41 25.34 9.22
C CYS A 370 15.75 24.00 8.93
N PHE A 371 15.02 23.47 9.89
CA PHE A 371 14.31 22.19 9.78
C PHE A 371 13.18 22.13 10.81
N PHE A 372 12.16 21.31 10.57
CA PHE A 372 11.13 21.03 11.56
C PHE A 372 11.55 19.84 12.42
N SER A 373 11.43 19.92 13.74
CA SER A 373 11.67 18.81 14.66
C SER A 373 10.51 18.63 15.61
N ASP A 374 10.15 17.38 15.91
CA ASP A 374 9.13 17.00 16.89
C ASP A 374 9.67 16.82 18.32
N LYS A 375 10.92 17.23 18.59
CA LYS A 375 11.61 17.04 19.88
C LYS A 375 10.87 17.60 21.11
N THR A 376 9.98 18.58 20.92
CA THR A 376 9.12 19.13 21.99
C THR A 376 7.78 18.41 22.14
N GLY A 377 7.55 17.36 21.35
CA GLY A 377 6.29 16.63 21.25
C GLY A 377 5.43 17.04 20.05
N GLU A 378 5.59 18.27 19.53
CA GLU A 378 4.96 18.79 18.32
C GLU A 378 6.04 19.29 17.35
N TYR A 379 5.73 19.33 16.04
CA TYR A 379 6.67 19.86 15.05
C TYR A 379 6.88 21.37 15.25
N GLN A 380 8.11 21.75 15.60
CA GLN A 380 8.56 23.15 15.71
C GLN A 380 9.68 23.43 14.73
N LEU A 381 9.78 24.67 14.26
CA LEU A 381 10.85 25.11 13.37
C LEU A 381 12.09 25.47 14.19
N TYR A 382 13.22 24.89 13.82
CA TYR A 382 14.53 25.17 14.41
C TYR A 382 15.48 25.73 13.35
N ARG A 383 16.54 26.39 13.80
CA ARG A 383 17.74 26.64 13.01
C ARG A 383 19.01 26.22 13.75
N GLN A 384 20.01 25.80 13.00
CA GLN A 384 21.34 25.43 13.49
C GLN A 384 22.40 25.91 12.49
N SER A 385 23.62 26.18 12.96
CA SER A 385 24.74 26.47 12.07
C SER A 385 25.08 25.24 11.23
N ILE A 386 25.47 25.45 9.97
CA ILE A 386 25.87 24.37 9.04
C ILE A 386 27.12 23.61 9.53
N GLY A 387 27.92 24.23 10.41
CA GLY A 387 29.08 23.59 11.05
C GLY A 387 28.74 22.84 12.35
N GLY A 388 27.48 22.75 12.73
CA GLY A 388 27.04 22.20 14.02
C GLY A 388 26.90 23.25 15.12
N GLY A 389 26.59 22.82 16.34
CA GLY A 389 26.34 23.70 17.50
C GLY A 389 24.89 23.64 18.01
N PRO A 390 24.47 24.56 18.90
CA PRO A 390 23.15 24.52 19.52
C PRO A 390 22.03 24.80 18.52
N TRP A 391 20.85 24.22 18.79
CA TRP A 391 19.64 24.50 18.03
C TRP A 391 18.91 25.70 18.61
N PHE A 392 18.40 26.56 17.74
CA PHE A 392 17.56 27.69 18.13
C PHE A 392 16.13 27.43 17.68
N GLN A 393 15.24 27.22 18.65
CA GLN A 393 13.80 27.10 18.39
C GLN A 393 13.24 28.45 17.94
N LEU A 394 12.57 28.46 16.80
CA LEU A 394 12.02 29.66 16.17
C LEU A 394 10.49 29.76 16.31
N THR A 395 9.79 28.66 16.55
CA THR A 395 8.35 28.64 16.77
C THR A 395 8.02 27.94 18.08
N ASP A 396 6.89 28.29 18.68
CA ASP A 396 6.32 27.70 19.90
C ASP A 396 4.83 27.37 19.72
N GLY A 397 4.40 27.17 18.47
CA GLY A 397 3.00 27.27 18.04
C GLY A 397 2.32 25.96 17.62
N LYS A 398 0.98 26.02 17.60
CA LYS A 398 0.03 24.93 17.32
C LYS A 398 -0.44 24.90 15.86
N PHE A 399 0.47 24.69 14.91
CA PHE A 399 0.12 24.54 13.48
C PHE A 399 0.04 23.07 13.02
N ALA A 400 0.03 22.13 14.00
CA ALA A 400 -0.09 20.67 13.87
C ALA A 400 0.99 20.01 12.99
N TYR A 401 0.88 20.12 11.66
CA TYR A 401 1.79 19.51 10.70
C TYR A 401 2.25 20.52 9.64
N PRO A 402 3.55 20.85 9.58
CA PRO A 402 4.10 21.81 8.62
C PRO A 402 4.58 21.15 7.31
N TYR A 403 4.59 21.94 6.24
CA TYR A 403 5.14 21.58 4.93
C TYR A 403 6.44 22.35 4.62
N ARG A 404 6.96 22.19 3.39
CA ARG A 404 8.29 22.63 2.96
C ARG A 404 8.63 24.08 3.37
N PRO A 405 9.62 24.33 4.24
CA PRO A 405 10.04 25.70 4.54
C PRO A 405 10.82 26.31 3.36
N ALA A 406 10.83 27.63 3.24
CA ALA A 406 11.59 28.37 2.24
C ALA A 406 12.13 29.68 2.81
N TRP A 407 13.45 29.85 2.82
CA TRP A 407 14.11 31.09 3.21
C TRP A 407 13.79 32.24 2.25
N SER A 408 13.60 33.44 2.78
CA SER A 408 13.67 34.66 1.97
C SER A 408 15.09 34.86 1.43
N PRO A 409 15.26 35.50 0.25
CA PRO A 409 16.58 35.76 -0.33
C PRO A 409 17.57 36.49 0.59
N ASP A 410 17.08 37.38 1.46
CA ASP A 410 17.89 38.10 2.46
C ASP A 410 18.22 37.26 3.71
N GLY A 411 17.69 36.03 3.82
CA GLY A 411 17.90 35.12 4.95
C GLY A 411 17.22 35.52 6.26
N LYS A 412 16.35 36.54 6.26
CA LYS A 412 15.73 37.06 7.50
C LYS A 412 14.37 36.45 7.82
N LYS A 413 13.71 35.81 6.85
CA LYS A 413 12.36 35.25 7.00
C LYS A 413 12.27 33.82 6.45
N ILE A 414 11.30 33.06 6.95
CA ILE A 414 11.01 31.70 6.49
C ILE A 414 9.52 31.56 6.18
N LEU A 415 9.19 31.14 4.97
CA LEU A 415 7.85 30.86 4.47
C LEU A 415 7.54 29.37 4.56
N PHE A 416 6.36 28.98 5.03
CA PHE A 416 5.92 27.58 5.02
C PHE A 416 4.40 27.43 5.05
N GLY A 417 3.90 26.34 4.45
CA GLY A 417 2.51 25.89 4.53
C GLY A 417 2.26 24.92 5.69
N THR A 418 0.99 24.61 5.96
CA THR A 418 0.57 23.70 7.04
C THR A 418 -0.66 22.90 6.62
N LYS A 419 -0.94 21.78 7.31
CA LYS A 419 -2.13 20.95 7.06
C LYS A 419 -3.47 21.63 7.26
N HIS A 420 -3.47 22.83 7.85
CA HIS A 420 -4.67 23.65 8.03
C HIS A 420 -4.95 24.54 6.82
N PHE A 421 -4.28 24.28 5.70
CA PHE A 421 -4.37 25.08 4.49
C PHE A 421 -4.02 26.55 4.69
N ARG A 422 -2.96 26.79 5.47
CA ARG A 422 -2.47 28.15 5.79
C ARG A 422 -1.01 28.30 5.39
N ILE A 423 -0.69 29.47 4.84
CA ILE A 423 0.67 29.92 4.55
C ILE A 423 1.11 30.88 5.66
N TYR A 424 2.32 30.67 6.19
CA TYR A 424 2.92 31.52 7.21
C TYR A 424 4.28 32.05 6.79
N VAL A 425 4.59 33.26 7.24
CA VAL A 425 5.95 33.82 7.23
C VAL A 425 6.40 34.04 8.67
N LEU A 426 7.54 33.46 9.02
CA LEU A 426 8.24 33.66 10.27
C LEU A 426 9.39 34.66 10.07
N ASP A 427 9.46 35.69 10.91
CA ASP A 427 10.66 36.53 11.06
C ASP A 427 11.66 35.83 12.00
N VAL A 428 12.89 35.60 11.54
CA VAL A 428 13.87 34.76 12.25
C VAL A 428 14.44 35.44 13.48
N LYS A 429 14.56 36.77 13.47
CA LYS A 429 15.14 37.53 14.58
C LYS A 429 14.13 37.70 15.70
N THR A 430 12.91 38.12 15.37
CA THR A 430 11.85 38.42 16.33
C THR A 430 11.01 37.20 16.69
N LYS A 431 11.12 36.10 15.93
CA LYS A 431 10.27 34.90 16.01
C LYS A 431 8.79 35.16 15.74
N LYS A 432 8.46 36.32 15.16
CA LYS A 432 7.08 36.69 14.84
C LYS A 432 6.56 35.84 13.68
N LEU A 433 5.51 35.06 13.94
CA LEU A 433 4.80 34.29 12.93
C LEU A 433 3.61 35.08 12.38
N THR A 434 3.54 35.27 11.06
CA THR A 434 2.50 36.04 10.39
C THR A 434 1.75 35.15 9.39
N LYS A 435 0.43 35.04 9.51
CA LYS A 435 -0.40 34.36 8.50
C LYS A 435 -0.46 35.21 7.24
N VAL A 436 -0.13 34.62 6.09
CA VAL A 436 -0.16 35.27 4.77
C VAL A 436 -1.53 35.08 4.14
N ASP A 437 -1.98 33.84 3.99
CA ASP A 437 -3.27 33.51 3.38
C ASP A 437 -3.75 32.11 3.84
N GLU A 438 -5.01 31.78 3.55
CA GLU A 438 -5.60 30.44 3.67
C GLU A 438 -6.62 30.16 2.55
N TYR A 439 -6.83 28.88 2.22
CA TYR A 439 -7.91 28.44 1.33
C TYR A 439 -8.26 26.97 1.54
N HIS A 440 -9.52 26.60 1.37
CA HIS A 440 -10.01 25.24 1.70
C HIS A 440 -10.55 24.49 0.48
N GLN A 441 -10.09 24.87 -0.73
CA GLN A 441 -10.44 24.20 -1.98
C GLN A 441 -9.31 23.27 -2.41
N LEU A 442 -9.66 22.05 -2.79
CA LEU A 442 -8.74 21.04 -3.30
C LEU A 442 -8.82 20.99 -4.82
N LYS A 443 -7.70 20.73 -5.49
CA LYS A 443 -7.68 20.68 -6.96
C LYS A 443 -8.47 19.49 -7.53
N ASN A 444 -8.60 18.40 -6.79
CA ASN A 444 -9.31 17.24 -7.31
C ASN A 444 -10.18 16.53 -6.26
N ASP A 445 -10.61 17.24 -5.20
CA ASP A 445 -11.44 16.77 -4.07
C ASP A 445 -10.96 15.48 -3.32
N GLU A 446 -9.94 14.77 -3.85
CA GLU A 446 -9.63 13.39 -3.51
C GLU A 446 -8.12 13.08 -3.47
N PHE A 447 -7.22 13.96 -3.96
CA PHE A 447 -5.80 13.58 -4.19
C PHE A 447 -4.75 14.40 -3.45
N THR A 448 -4.92 15.72 -3.29
CA THR A 448 -3.89 16.55 -2.64
C THR A 448 -4.49 17.74 -1.92
N TRP A 449 -3.96 18.01 -0.74
CA TRP A 449 -4.45 18.95 0.28
C TRP A 449 -3.33 19.79 0.90
N GLU A 450 -2.14 19.75 0.32
CA GLU A 450 -0.98 20.51 0.80
C GLU A 450 -0.91 21.85 0.07
N ILE A 451 -0.73 22.94 0.81
CA ILE A 451 -0.26 24.21 0.23
C ILE A 451 1.26 24.20 0.33
N ASP A 452 1.95 23.81 -0.73
CA ASP A 452 3.41 23.78 -0.79
C ASP A 452 4.02 24.54 -1.99
N ASP A 453 3.15 25.01 -2.88
CA ASP A 453 3.52 25.69 -4.11
C ASP A 453 3.59 27.21 -3.94
N TYR A 454 4.73 27.65 -3.42
CA TYR A 454 5.04 29.05 -3.19
C TYR A 454 6.54 29.36 -3.35
N GLY A 455 6.83 30.63 -3.59
CA GLY A 455 8.18 31.17 -3.74
C GLY A 455 8.30 32.63 -3.35
N TRP A 456 9.54 33.05 -3.06
CA TRP A 456 9.90 34.42 -2.75
C TRP A 456 10.31 35.17 -4.01
N ALA A 457 9.99 36.47 -4.07
CA ALA A 457 10.65 37.40 -4.96
C ALA A 457 12.05 37.77 -4.45
N PRO A 458 12.96 38.27 -5.31
CA PRO A 458 14.32 38.66 -4.94
C PRO A 458 14.42 39.71 -3.82
N ASP A 459 13.39 40.55 -3.66
CA ASP A 459 13.37 41.63 -2.66
C ASP A 459 13.00 41.18 -1.23
N SER A 460 12.65 39.90 -1.04
CA SER A 460 12.22 39.35 0.26
C SER A 460 10.95 40.01 0.85
N ASP A 461 10.14 40.68 0.02
CA ASP A 461 8.86 41.32 0.38
C ASP A 461 7.68 40.72 -0.40
N TRP A 462 7.86 40.46 -1.70
CA TRP A 462 6.83 39.80 -2.51
C TRP A 462 6.91 38.27 -2.45
N LEU A 463 5.74 37.65 -2.45
CA LEU A 463 5.51 36.21 -2.51
C LEU A 463 4.68 35.88 -3.74
N CYS A 464 4.89 34.68 -4.29
CA CYS A 464 4.00 34.05 -5.26
C CYS A 464 3.54 32.68 -4.76
N TYR A 465 2.29 32.31 -5.03
CA TYR A 465 1.71 31.03 -4.66
C TYR A 465 0.46 30.73 -5.50
N THR A 466 -0.01 29.48 -5.46
CA THR A 466 -1.26 29.08 -6.10
C THR A 466 -2.41 28.96 -5.09
N LYS A 467 -3.62 29.30 -5.54
CA LYS A 467 -4.89 28.98 -4.87
C LYS A 467 -5.80 28.28 -5.85
N VAL A 468 -6.46 27.22 -5.41
CA VAL A 468 -7.44 26.50 -6.23
C VAL A 468 -8.76 27.29 -6.25
N ALA A 469 -9.30 27.55 -7.44
CA ALA A 469 -10.62 28.17 -7.66
C ALA A 469 -11.74 27.12 -7.66
N GLU A 470 -13.00 27.57 -7.66
CA GLU A 470 -14.17 26.67 -7.61
C GLU A 470 -14.27 25.73 -8.82
N ASN A 471 -13.75 26.15 -9.97
CA ASN A 471 -13.65 25.32 -11.17
C ASN A 471 -12.44 24.36 -11.17
N ARG A 472 -11.77 24.22 -10.02
CA ARG A 472 -10.57 23.39 -9.77
C ARG A 472 -9.28 23.86 -10.44
N ASN A 473 -9.30 24.97 -11.18
CA ASN A 473 -8.09 25.54 -11.74
C ASN A 473 -7.29 26.28 -10.66
N SER A 474 -5.97 26.15 -10.74
CA SER A 474 -5.04 26.87 -9.87
C SER A 474 -4.78 28.28 -10.41
N VAL A 475 -4.91 29.26 -9.52
CA VAL A 475 -4.74 30.67 -9.80
C VAL A 475 -3.44 31.17 -9.16
N VAL A 476 -2.60 31.85 -9.94
CA VAL A 476 -1.37 32.45 -9.41
C VAL A 476 -1.70 33.73 -8.67
N ASN A 477 -1.28 33.79 -7.41
CA ASN A 477 -1.46 34.93 -6.52
C ASN A 477 -0.10 35.52 -6.16
N LEU A 478 -0.05 36.85 -6.09
CA LEU A 478 1.05 37.62 -5.54
C LEU A 478 0.62 38.21 -4.20
N TYR A 479 1.54 38.28 -3.24
CA TYR A 479 1.29 38.92 -1.95
C TYR A 479 2.51 39.70 -1.49
N ARG A 480 2.30 40.95 -1.09
CA ARG A 480 3.36 41.82 -0.56
C ARG A 480 3.27 41.90 0.96
N LEU A 481 4.35 41.62 1.66
CA LEU A 481 4.37 41.55 3.12
C LEU A 481 4.27 42.92 3.79
N SER A 482 4.93 43.93 3.23
CA SER A 482 5.03 45.28 3.80
C SER A 482 3.68 46.00 3.94
N ASP A 483 2.78 45.85 2.97
CA ASP A 483 1.44 46.46 2.97
C ASP A 483 0.30 45.43 3.11
N LYS A 484 0.62 44.13 3.17
CA LYS A 484 -0.33 43.01 3.27
C LYS A 484 -1.32 42.94 2.11
N LYS A 485 -0.90 43.38 0.92
CA LYS A 485 -1.76 43.38 -0.27
C LYS A 485 -1.60 42.10 -1.07
N ARG A 486 -2.73 41.43 -1.35
CA ARG A 486 -2.83 40.35 -2.33
C ARG A 486 -3.21 40.90 -3.70
N VAL A 487 -2.59 40.38 -4.76
CA VAL A 487 -2.93 40.64 -6.15
C VAL A 487 -3.08 39.31 -6.87
N VAL A 488 -4.18 39.14 -7.60
CA VAL A 488 -4.41 37.96 -8.43
C VAL A 488 -3.73 38.19 -9.78
N LEU A 489 -2.80 37.31 -10.18
CA LEU A 489 -2.01 37.45 -11.41
C LEU A 489 -2.69 36.82 -12.63
N THR A 490 -3.27 35.64 -12.47
CA THR A 490 -4.00 34.92 -13.51
C THR A 490 -5.49 34.90 -13.15
N ASP A 491 -6.36 34.77 -14.15
CA ASP A 491 -7.73 34.33 -13.87
C ASP A 491 -7.77 32.82 -13.60
N ASP A 492 -8.97 32.27 -13.45
CA ASP A 492 -9.25 30.85 -13.26
C ASP A 492 -9.62 30.12 -14.56
N PHE A 493 -9.45 30.73 -15.75
CA PHE A 493 -9.83 30.09 -17.02
C PHE A 493 -8.90 28.93 -17.38
N TYR A 494 -7.60 29.08 -17.13
CA TYR A 494 -6.60 28.01 -17.26
C TYR A 494 -6.10 27.57 -15.89
N ASP A 495 -5.70 26.31 -15.76
CA ASP A 495 -4.98 25.85 -14.58
C ASP A 495 -3.51 26.31 -14.61
N ASN A 496 -3.04 26.97 -13.55
CA ASN A 496 -1.72 27.58 -13.49
C ASN A 496 -0.96 27.14 -12.23
N LEU A 497 0.19 26.49 -12.42
CA LEU A 497 0.96 25.82 -11.37
C LEU A 497 2.40 26.33 -11.30
N ASN A 498 3.02 26.14 -10.15
CA ASN A 498 4.44 26.30 -9.89
C ASN A 498 5.01 27.70 -10.19
N PRO A 499 4.41 28.79 -9.67
CA PRO A 499 4.92 30.13 -9.88
C PRO A 499 6.28 30.33 -9.22
N ARG A 500 7.25 30.87 -9.96
CA ARG A 500 8.62 31.16 -9.48
C ARG A 500 9.13 32.46 -10.06
N PHE A 501 9.60 33.35 -9.19
CA PHE A 501 10.35 34.52 -9.62
C PHE A 501 11.73 34.13 -10.14
N ASP A 502 12.18 34.83 -11.17
CA ASP A 502 13.58 34.82 -11.55
C ASP A 502 14.42 35.61 -10.52
N LYS A 503 15.64 35.15 -10.28
CA LYS A 503 16.59 35.81 -9.36
C LYS A 503 16.92 37.24 -9.80
N ASN A 504 16.98 37.48 -11.12
CA ASN A 504 17.28 38.80 -11.67
C ASN A 504 16.12 39.81 -11.50
N GLY A 505 14.94 39.36 -11.04
CA GLY A 505 13.80 40.24 -10.76
C GLY A 505 13.06 40.76 -11.98
N LYS A 506 13.35 40.26 -13.19
CA LYS A 506 12.67 40.67 -14.43
C LYS A 506 11.40 39.88 -14.72
N TYR A 507 11.41 38.59 -14.37
CA TYR A 507 10.40 37.65 -14.80
C TYR A 507 9.82 36.83 -13.64
N LEU A 508 8.58 36.38 -13.81
CA LEU A 508 7.98 35.28 -13.06
C LEU A 508 7.56 34.19 -14.05
N TYR A 509 7.81 32.93 -13.71
CA TYR A 509 7.46 31.78 -14.55
C TYR A 509 6.41 30.91 -13.86
N TYR A 510 5.58 30.22 -14.64
CA TYR A 510 4.65 29.20 -14.16
C TYR A 510 4.31 28.20 -15.28
N LEU A 511 3.74 27.05 -14.94
CA LEU A 511 3.15 26.10 -15.88
C LEU A 511 1.68 26.43 -16.07
N SER A 512 1.18 26.39 -17.31
CA SER A 512 -0.21 26.70 -17.61
C SER A 512 -0.83 25.63 -18.51
N SER A 513 -1.94 25.03 -18.07
CA SER A 513 -2.75 24.09 -18.85
C SER A 513 -3.56 24.85 -19.91
N ARG A 514 -2.91 25.26 -20.99
CA ARG A 514 -3.50 26.11 -22.04
C ARG A 514 -3.43 25.52 -23.44
N ASN A 515 -2.93 24.29 -23.58
CA ASN A 515 -2.92 23.57 -24.85
C ASN A 515 -4.10 22.59 -24.92
N PHE A 516 -5.07 22.87 -25.79
CA PHE A 516 -6.28 22.06 -25.97
C PHE A 516 -6.23 21.19 -27.23
N ASN A 517 -5.01 20.79 -27.64
CA ASN A 517 -4.84 19.85 -28.75
C ASN A 517 -5.27 18.45 -28.28
N VAL A 518 -6.37 17.97 -28.86
CA VAL A 518 -6.98 16.69 -28.48
C VAL A 518 -6.40 15.53 -29.27
N GLN A 519 -6.31 14.38 -28.61
CA GLN A 519 -6.19 13.07 -29.25
C GLN A 519 -7.58 12.42 -29.26
N MET A 520 -8.05 11.95 -30.42
CA MET A 520 -9.36 11.32 -30.55
C MET A 520 -9.30 9.82 -30.25
N ASP A 521 -10.23 9.30 -29.46
CA ASP A 521 -10.54 7.87 -29.37
C ASP A 521 -11.67 7.53 -30.34
N ILE A 522 -11.32 6.85 -31.44
CA ILE A 522 -12.24 6.46 -32.50
C ILE A 522 -13.26 5.38 -32.12
N TYR A 523 -13.11 4.74 -30.96
CA TYR A 523 -14.01 3.67 -30.52
C TYR A 523 -15.06 4.14 -29.51
N GLU A 524 -14.69 5.09 -28.66
CA GLU A 524 -15.52 5.57 -27.55
C GLU A 524 -16.22 6.89 -27.85
N ASP A 525 -16.01 7.45 -29.07
CA ASP A 525 -16.44 8.80 -29.45
C ASP A 525 -15.94 9.86 -28.43
N ASP A 526 -14.70 9.66 -27.96
CA ASP A 526 -14.11 10.41 -26.84
C ASP A 526 -12.79 11.06 -27.24
N HIS A 527 -12.20 11.85 -26.34
CA HIS A 527 -10.94 12.55 -26.57
C HIS A 527 -10.11 12.71 -25.30
N ILE A 528 -8.80 12.85 -25.48
CA ILE A 528 -7.84 13.03 -24.39
C ILE A 528 -6.98 14.27 -24.68
N LEU A 529 -6.79 15.11 -23.65
CA LEU A 529 -5.79 16.17 -23.65
C LEU A 529 -4.45 15.59 -23.22
N ASN A 530 -3.60 15.24 -24.18
CA ASN A 530 -2.39 14.45 -23.94
C ASN A 530 -1.14 15.27 -23.54
N SER A 531 -1.16 16.59 -23.71
CA SER A 531 -0.03 17.49 -23.44
C SER A 531 -0.54 18.90 -23.11
N PRO A 532 -1.27 19.05 -21.99
CA PRO A 532 -2.04 20.28 -21.73
C PRO A 532 -1.16 21.46 -21.29
N TYR A 533 0.01 21.21 -20.70
CA TYR A 533 0.82 22.25 -20.07
C TYR A 533 1.79 22.92 -21.03
N THR A 534 2.01 24.21 -20.80
CA THR A 534 3.05 25.01 -21.44
C THR A 534 3.70 25.90 -20.38
N PRO A 535 5.04 25.89 -20.24
CA PRO A 535 5.74 26.87 -19.43
C PRO A 535 5.53 28.29 -19.97
N VAL A 536 5.24 29.23 -19.09
CA VAL A 536 5.00 30.63 -19.46
C VAL A 536 5.83 31.57 -18.60
N VAL A 537 6.04 32.77 -19.12
CA VAL A 537 6.79 33.86 -18.48
C VAL A 537 5.92 35.11 -18.39
N VAL A 538 5.99 35.80 -17.26
CA VAL A 538 5.38 37.10 -16.99
C VAL A 538 6.48 38.12 -16.86
N GLN A 539 6.43 39.15 -17.70
CA GLN A 539 7.33 40.30 -17.60
C GLN A 539 6.82 41.27 -16.53
N LEU A 540 7.60 41.43 -15.45
CA LEU A 540 7.15 42.13 -14.25
C LEU A 540 7.10 43.65 -14.42
N GLN A 541 7.98 44.21 -15.24
CA GLN A 541 8.11 45.65 -15.49
C GLN A 541 7.44 46.05 -16.81
N ALA A 542 6.73 47.18 -16.80
CA ALA A 542 6.13 47.77 -17.98
C ALA A 542 7.17 48.55 -18.81
N GLY A 543 6.91 48.68 -20.11
CA GLY A 543 7.73 49.48 -21.03
C GLY A 543 9.01 48.81 -21.55
N GLU A 544 9.36 47.60 -21.11
CA GLU A 544 10.44 46.82 -21.75
C GLU A 544 9.92 46.01 -22.94
N LYS A 545 10.80 45.68 -23.88
CA LYS A 545 10.47 44.82 -25.03
C LYS A 545 10.02 43.41 -24.55
N PRO A 546 8.98 42.81 -25.16
CA PRO A 546 8.60 41.43 -24.86
C PRO A 546 9.77 40.44 -25.05
N PRO A 547 9.88 39.39 -24.22
CA PRO A 547 11.05 38.49 -24.18
C PRO A 547 11.34 37.73 -25.48
N PHE A 548 10.35 37.62 -26.37
CA PHE A 548 10.44 36.89 -27.64
C PHE A 548 10.07 37.74 -28.86
N ALA A 549 10.00 39.07 -28.71
CA ALA A 549 9.75 39.96 -29.83
C ALA A 549 11.02 40.14 -30.67
N GLU A 550 11.23 39.24 -31.64
CA GLU A 550 12.02 39.34 -32.89
C GLU A 550 12.37 37.93 -33.39
N ARG A 551 11.55 37.36 -34.29
CA ARG A 551 11.94 36.23 -35.16
C ARG A 551 11.13 36.22 -36.45
N ALA A 552 11.34 37.23 -37.29
CA ALA A 552 11.21 37.03 -38.73
C ALA A 552 12.44 36.20 -39.19
N ALA A 553 12.21 35.23 -40.08
CA ALA A 553 13.22 34.31 -40.57
C ALA A 553 14.47 35.04 -41.08
N VAL A 554 15.65 34.59 -40.67
CA VAL A 554 16.91 34.87 -41.37
C VAL A 554 17.48 33.52 -41.81
N PRO A 555 17.73 33.31 -43.12
CA PRO A 555 18.37 32.10 -43.62
C PRO A 555 19.83 32.00 -43.18
N ASP A 556 20.33 30.76 -43.10
CA ASP A 556 21.74 30.42 -42.85
C ASP A 556 22.69 31.18 -43.78
N GLY A 557 23.74 31.79 -43.22
CA GLY A 557 24.71 32.55 -43.99
C GLY A 557 25.87 33.13 -43.17
N ASP A 558 26.86 32.26 -42.92
CA ASP A 558 28.30 32.48 -42.77
C ASP A 558 28.92 33.41 -41.70
N LYS A 559 30.11 32.98 -41.29
CA LYS A 559 30.98 33.46 -40.24
C LYS A 559 31.53 34.86 -40.54
N ASP A 560 31.65 35.70 -39.50
CA ASP A 560 32.95 36.34 -39.26
C ASP A 560 33.17 36.79 -37.81
N LYS A 561 34.37 36.51 -37.32
CA LYS A 561 34.86 36.91 -35.98
C LYS A 561 35.39 38.34 -36.04
N LYS A 562 34.82 39.24 -35.23
CA LYS A 562 35.58 40.37 -34.66
C LYS A 562 35.26 40.54 -33.18
N THR A 563 36.30 40.28 -32.37
CA THR A 563 36.41 40.60 -30.95
C THR A 563 36.44 42.10 -30.73
N ALA A 564 35.41 42.64 -30.07
CA ALA A 564 35.45 43.95 -29.43
C ALA A 564 35.47 43.76 -27.90
N LYS A 565 36.57 44.15 -27.27
CA LYS A 565 36.66 44.34 -25.81
C LYS A 565 35.68 45.45 -25.42
N SER A 566 34.81 45.20 -24.45
CA SER A 566 34.09 46.24 -23.73
C SER A 566 34.40 46.16 -22.24
N ASP A 567 34.76 47.31 -21.69
CA ASP A 567 35.09 47.52 -20.29
C ASP A 567 33.88 47.22 -19.39
N LYS A 568 34.10 46.36 -18.40
CA LYS A 568 33.16 46.14 -17.30
C LYS A 568 33.18 47.34 -16.35
N LYS A 569 32.29 48.31 -16.58
CA LYS A 569 31.72 49.13 -15.51
C LYS A 569 30.48 48.41 -14.98
N GLU A 570 30.47 48.09 -13.70
CA GLU A 570 29.28 47.62 -12.97
C GLU A 570 28.17 48.66 -13.07
N LYS A 571 27.22 48.45 -13.98
CA LYS A 571 25.90 49.09 -13.88
C LYS A 571 25.15 48.37 -12.75
N LYS A 572 24.82 49.08 -11.67
CA LYS A 572 23.78 48.67 -10.72
C LYS A 572 22.55 48.25 -11.54
N GLY A 573 22.14 46.99 -11.39
CA GLY A 573 20.91 46.51 -12.01
C GLY A 573 19.71 47.35 -11.57
N PRO A 574 18.63 47.39 -12.37
CA PRO A 574 17.41 48.10 -12.00
C PRO A 574 16.87 47.57 -10.65
N GLU A 575 16.31 48.47 -9.85
CA GLU A 575 15.63 48.13 -8.60
C GLU A 575 14.47 47.16 -8.87
N PHE A 576 14.29 46.14 -8.03
CA PHE A 576 13.19 45.20 -8.18
C PHE A 576 11.85 45.92 -8.01
N ARG A 577 10.96 45.82 -9.00
CA ARG A 577 9.60 46.35 -8.96
C ARG A 577 8.65 45.48 -9.76
N ILE A 578 7.37 45.52 -9.39
CA ILE A 578 6.28 44.89 -10.14
C ILE A 578 5.29 45.98 -10.52
N ASP A 579 5.12 46.22 -11.82
CA ASP A 579 4.15 47.18 -12.32
C ASP A 579 2.77 46.51 -12.42
N LEU A 580 1.89 46.69 -11.44
CA LEU A 580 0.65 45.89 -11.37
C LEU A 580 -0.32 46.13 -12.54
N THR A 581 -0.32 47.33 -13.11
CA THR A 581 -1.19 47.69 -14.24
C THR A 581 -0.82 46.88 -15.48
N GLY A 582 -1.79 46.13 -16.04
CA GLY A 582 -1.59 45.31 -17.25
C GLY A 582 -0.65 44.12 -17.07
N LEU A 583 -0.41 43.66 -15.84
CA LEU A 583 0.54 42.59 -15.55
C LEU A 583 0.17 41.25 -16.22
N SER A 584 -1.11 40.88 -16.20
CA SER A 584 -1.60 39.65 -16.88
C SER A 584 -1.37 39.69 -18.39
N ALA A 585 -1.56 40.87 -19.01
CA ALA A 585 -1.33 41.10 -20.44
C ALA A 585 0.15 41.00 -20.85
N ARG A 586 1.08 40.97 -19.90
CA ARG A 586 2.53 40.76 -20.13
C ARG A 586 2.97 39.31 -19.90
N THR A 587 2.06 38.37 -20.15
CA THR A 587 2.31 36.93 -20.09
C THR A 587 2.60 36.40 -21.49
N PHE A 588 3.69 35.65 -21.65
CA PHE A 588 4.12 35.06 -22.92
C PHE A 588 4.44 33.57 -22.72
N PRO A 589 4.03 32.66 -23.62
CA PRO A 589 4.48 31.27 -23.57
C PRO A 589 5.97 31.18 -23.90
N LEU A 590 6.70 30.27 -23.24
CA LEU A 590 8.06 29.93 -23.67
C LEU A 590 8.00 29.26 -25.06
N PRO A 591 8.99 29.47 -25.94
CA PRO A 591 9.04 28.86 -27.27
C PRO A 591 9.48 27.39 -27.21
N VAL A 592 8.72 26.58 -26.46
CA VAL A 592 8.89 25.13 -26.28
C VAL A 592 7.61 24.41 -26.69
N LYS A 593 7.70 23.10 -26.93
CA LYS A 593 6.51 22.30 -27.24
C LYS A 593 5.70 22.10 -25.95
N PRO A 594 4.36 22.18 -26.00
CA PRO A 594 3.51 21.75 -24.90
C PRO A 594 3.77 20.29 -24.50
N GLY A 595 3.58 19.97 -23.23
CA GLY A 595 3.88 18.65 -22.68
C GLY A 595 3.07 18.31 -21.42
N ASN A 596 3.42 17.18 -20.81
CA ASN A 596 2.96 16.77 -19.49
C ASN A 596 3.96 17.25 -18.44
N ASP A 597 4.05 18.56 -18.30
CA ASP A 597 5.10 19.23 -17.55
C ASP A 597 4.76 19.38 -16.06
N LEU A 598 5.80 19.35 -15.23
CA LEU A 598 5.73 19.26 -13.77
C LEU A 598 6.85 20.08 -13.10
N TYR A 599 6.62 20.48 -11.85
CA TYR A 599 7.64 20.92 -10.89
C TYR A 599 8.51 22.10 -11.32
N LEU A 600 7.93 23.12 -11.97
CA LEU A 600 8.71 24.24 -12.47
C LEU A 600 9.53 24.94 -11.38
N LYS A 601 10.81 25.15 -11.68
CA LYS A 601 11.80 25.94 -10.93
C LYS A 601 12.44 26.95 -11.87
N ALA A 602 12.89 28.08 -11.34
CA ALA A 602 13.59 29.08 -12.13
C ALA A 602 14.65 29.79 -11.30
N GLY A 603 15.68 30.29 -11.98
CA GLY A 603 16.73 31.12 -11.40
C GLY A 603 17.81 31.44 -12.43
N ASP A 604 18.37 32.64 -12.34
CA ASP A 604 19.49 33.12 -13.15
C ASP A 604 19.24 33.00 -14.67
N GLY A 605 18.03 33.37 -15.12
CA GLY A 605 17.64 33.30 -16.53
C GLY A 605 17.47 31.87 -17.08
N LYS A 606 17.43 30.86 -16.20
CA LYS A 606 17.15 29.46 -16.54
C LYS A 606 15.82 29.01 -15.96
N VAL A 607 15.07 28.25 -16.74
CA VAL A 607 13.79 27.64 -16.34
C VAL A 607 13.92 26.13 -16.42
N LEU A 608 13.59 25.42 -15.35
CA LEU A 608 13.68 23.96 -15.25
C LEU A 608 12.32 23.37 -14.94
N TYR A 609 11.96 22.28 -15.60
CA TYR A 609 10.72 21.52 -15.33
C TYR A 609 10.93 20.06 -15.67
N GLY A 610 10.19 19.19 -15.00
CA GLY A 610 10.10 17.77 -15.32
C GLY A 610 9.00 17.52 -16.35
N SER A 611 9.11 16.44 -17.12
CA SER A 611 8.02 15.94 -17.96
C SER A 611 7.92 14.42 -17.92
N VAL A 612 6.71 13.90 -18.13
CA VAL A 612 6.43 12.48 -18.38
C VAL A 612 5.91 12.28 -19.79
N ASP A 613 6.19 11.14 -20.41
CA ASP A 613 5.72 10.89 -21.78
C ASP A 613 4.19 10.66 -21.83
N LYS A 614 3.63 10.11 -20.75
CA LYS A 614 2.20 9.88 -20.56
C LYS A 614 1.86 9.92 -19.08
N TRP A 615 0.64 10.34 -18.75
CA TRP A 615 0.09 10.15 -17.41
C TRP A 615 -0.31 8.69 -17.23
N VAL A 616 0.14 8.10 -16.12
CA VAL A 616 -0.42 6.87 -15.57
C VAL A 616 -0.87 7.16 -14.15
N GLU A 617 -1.66 6.26 -13.56
CA GLU A 617 -2.24 6.47 -12.24
C GLU A 617 -1.22 6.87 -11.16
N HIS A 618 -0.06 6.22 -11.12
CA HIS A 618 1.00 6.53 -10.16
C HIS A 618 1.61 7.95 -10.31
N ASP A 619 1.40 8.61 -11.45
CA ASP A 619 1.91 9.95 -11.72
C ASP A 619 0.87 11.05 -11.40
N TYR A 620 -0.36 10.68 -11.02
CA TYR A 620 -1.42 11.65 -10.82
C TYR A 620 -1.13 12.59 -9.64
N ASP A 621 -0.70 12.05 -8.50
CA ASP A 621 -0.27 12.85 -7.33
C ASP A 621 0.96 13.72 -7.65
N ALA A 622 1.78 13.28 -8.62
CA ALA A 622 2.96 14.00 -9.08
C ALA A 622 2.61 15.31 -9.80
N VAL A 623 1.37 15.55 -10.21
CA VAL A 623 0.94 16.87 -10.72
C VAL A 623 1.12 17.96 -9.67
N PHE A 624 0.90 17.62 -8.40
CA PHE A 624 0.83 18.60 -7.33
C PHE A 624 2.11 18.61 -6.51
N LYS A 625 2.72 17.45 -6.28
CA LYS A 625 3.87 17.31 -5.40
C LYS A 625 4.86 16.27 -5.92
N PRO A 626 6.17 16.59 -5.95
CA PRO A 626 7.22 15.60 -6.17
C PRO A 626 7.05 14.37 -5.30
N ASN A 627 6.60 13.29 -5.93
CA ASN A 627 6.63 11.96 -5.35
C ASN A 627 7.89 11.25 -5.91
N ARG A 628 8.59 10.48 -5.07
CA ARG A 628 9.84 9.83 -5.48
C ARG A 628 9.64 8.62 -6.39
N SER A 629 8.39 8.24 -6.65
CA SER A 629 8.00 7.15 -7.55
C SER A 629 8.04 7.60 -9.01
N THR A 630 7.51 8.78 -9.31
CA THR A 630 7.46 9.34 -10.65
C THR A 630 8.87 9.71 -11.11
N ARG A 631 9.19 9.29 -12.34
CA ARG A 631 10.47 9.57 -12.98
C ARG A 631 10.24 10.55 -14.12
N VAL A 632 10.77 11.75 -13.97
CA VAL A 632 10.60 12.82 -14.95
C VAL A 632 11.86 12.99 -15.79
N SER A 633 11.64 13.31 -17.06
CA SER A 633 12.66 13.90 -17.92
C SER A 633 12.88 15.35 -17.50
N LEU A 634 14.11 15.76 -17.17
CA LEU A 634 14.38 17.15 -16.81
C LEU A 634 14.62 17.99 -18.06
N HIS A 635 13.96 19.14 -18.15
CA HIS A 635 14.14 20.16 -19.18
C HIS A 635 14.83 21.38 -18.57
N ILE A 636 15.73 22.00 -19.33
CA ILE A 636 16.40 23.26 -18.95
C ILE A 636 16.30 24.22 -20.14
N PHE A 637 15.53 25.29 -19.98
CA PHE A 637 15.38 26.38 -20.95
C PHE A 637 16.24 27.58 -20.54
N ASP A 638 17.02 28.10 -21.48
CA ASP A 638 17.84 29.30 -21.31
C ASP A 638 17.15 30.50 -21.98
N MET A 639 16.80 31.52 -21.19
CA MET A 639 16.05 32.70 -21.67
C MET A 639 16.85 33.58 -22.62
N GLU A 640 18.16 33.66 -22.44
CA GLU A 640 19.03 34.47 -23.29
C GLU A 640 19.22 33.80 -24.65
N LYS A 641 19.45 32.48 -24.65
CA LYS A 641 19.64 31.68 -25.87
C LYS A 641 18.32 31.26 -26.53
N GLN A 642 17.20 31.43 -25.82
CA GLN A 642 15.87 30.94 -26.20
C GLN A 642 15.88 29.49 -26.65
N LYS A 643 16.58 28.63 -25.91
CA LYS A 643 16.80 27.24 -26.31
C LYS A 643 16.66 26.30 -25.11
N GLU A 644 16.00 25.17 -25.37
CA GLU A 644 15.85 24.07 -24.42
C GLU A 644 16.92 22.99 -24.64
N VAL A 645 17.35 22.37 -23.55
CA VAL A 645 18.06 21.10 -23.55
C VAL A 645 17.45 20.13 -22.54
N LYS A 646 17.58 18.83 -22.83
CA LYS A 646 17.20 17.73 -21.95
C LYS A 646 18.46 16.94 -21.57
N PRO A 647 18.93 17.03 -20.31
CA PRO A 647 20.00 16.16 -19.84
C PRO A 647 19.64 14.67 -19.98
N ALA A 648 20.64 13.82 -20.23
CA ALA A 648 20.41 12.39 -20.45
C ALA A 648 20.01 11.67 -19.15
N GLY A 649 18.90 10.91 -19.20
CA GLY A 649 18.35 10.16 -18.09
C GLY A 649 17.07 10.77 -17.51
N GLN A 650 16.53 10.14 -16.47
CA GLN A 650 15.35 10.61 -15.74
C GLN A 650 15.72 10.84 -14.27
N VAL A 651 15.01 11.77 -13.63
CA VAL A 651 15.18 12.11 -12.21
C VAL A 651 13.88 11.83 -11.45
N GLN A 652 13.99 11.49 -10.17
CA GLN A 652 12.88 11.30 -9.24
C GLN A 652 12.60 12.55 -8.39
N ASP A 653 13.60 13.41 -8.23
CA ASP A 653 13.49 14.70 -7.54
C ASP A 653 14.62 15.61 -8.02
N PHE A 654 14.40 16.93 -8.02
CA PHE A 654 15.41 17.93 -8.33
C PHE A 654 15.13 19.27 -7.64
N ARG A 655 16.21 19.97 -7.27
CA ARG A 655 16.13 21.29 -6.61
C ARG A 655 17.26 22.22 -7.01
N LEU A 656 17.00 23.50 -6.85
CA LEU A 656 17.98 24.56 -7.03
C LEU A 656 18.47 25.09 -5.69
N SER A 657 19.73 25.55 -5.65
CA SER A 657 20.24 26.35 -4.53
C SER A 657 19.40 27.61 -4.31
N PRO A 658 19.46 28.24 -3.11
CA PRO A 658 18.75 29.49 -2.84
C PRO A 658 18.91 30.58 -3.91
N ASP A 659 20.07 30.63 -4.56
CA ASP A 659 20.39 31.60 -5.61
C ASP A 659 20.22 31.07 -7.04
N GLY A 660 19.65 29.87 -7.21
CA GLY A 660 19.35 29.28 -8.51
C GLY A 660 20.54 28.72 -9.29
N SER A 661 21.77 28.85 -8.81
CA SER A 661 22.98 28.53 -9.58
C SER A 661 23.37 27.06 -9.57
N GLN A 662 23.03 26.33 -8.51
CA GLN A 662 23.33 24.91 -8.34
C GLN A 662 22.07 24.06 -8.53
N LEU A 663 22.26 22.85 -9.05
CA LEU A 663 21.25 21.83 -9.26
C LEU A 663 21.65 20.57 -8.48
N ILE A 664 20.75 20.09 -7.62
CA ILE A 664 20.81 18.76 -7.03
C ILE A 664 19.70 17.89 -7.62
N THR A 665 20.04 16.66 -7.98
CA THR A 665 19.09 15.68 -8.54
C THR A 665 19.21 14.32 -7.84
N HIS A 666 18.11 13.57 -7.82
CA HIS A 666 18.08 12.18 -7.40
C HIS A 666 17.59 11.32 -8.57
N ASN A 667 18.32 10.25 -8.90
CA ASN A 667 17.98 9.32 -9.97
C ASN A 667 18.37 7.88 -9.59
N SER A 668 18.22 6.92 -10.50
CA SER A 668 18.53 5.50 -10.25
C SER A 668 19.99 5.21 -9.91
N THR A 669 20.92 6.13 -10.19
CA THR A 669 22.35 6.00 -9.89
C THR A 669 22.76 6.71 -8.59
N GLY A 670 21.85 7.47 -7.96
CA GLY A 670 22.06 8.13 -6.68
C GLY A 670 21.72 9.61 -6.70
N TYR A 671 22.43 10.38 -5.87
CA TYR A 671 22.26 11.83 -5.74
C TYR A 671 23.41 12.53 -6.47
N HIS A 672 23.11 13.55 -7.27
CA HIS A 672 24.10 14.26 -8.09
C HIS A 672 24.01 15.76 -7.87
N VAL A 673 25.15 16.45 -7.91
CA VAL A 673 25.23 17.91 -7.81
C VAL A 673 26.03 18.48 -8.97
N THR A 674 25.55 19.58 -9.55
CA THR A 674 26.24 20.32 -10.60
C THR A 674 25.72 21.76 -10.68
N THR A 675 26.38 22.64 -11.44
CA THR A 675 25.80 23.96 -11.74
C THR A 675 24.74 23.83 -12.83
N VAL A 676 23.72 24.69 -12.81
CA VAL A 676 22.67 24.70 -13.84
C VAL A 676 23.27 24.90 -15.24
N ASP A 677 24.23 25.80 -15.40
CA ASP A 677 24.92 26.02 -16.67
C ASP A 677 25.71 24.81 -17.16
N LYS A 678 26.33 24.04 -16.25
CA LYS A 678 27.03 22.81 -16.61
C LYS A 678 26.04 21.72 -17.00
N ALA A 679 24.92 21.58 -16.29
CA ALA A 679 23.85 20.67 -16.69
C ALA A 679 23.31 21.01 -18.09
N TYR A 680 23.11 22.30 -18.37
CA TYR A 680 22.65 22.80 -19.67
C TYR A 680 23.65 22.50 -20.79
N SER A 681 24.92 22.90 -20.62
CA SER A 681 25.95 22.77 -21.65
C SER A 681 26.37 21.33 -21.90
N SER A 682 26.52 20.52 -20.84
CA SER A 682 26.99 19.13 -20.94
C SER A 682 25.88 18.10 -21.17
N LYS A 683 24.62 18.48 -20.91
CA LYS A 683 23.44 17.58 -20.92
C LYS A 683 23.59 16.39 -19.97
N LYS A 684 24.21 16.61 -18.79
CA LYS A 684 24.45 15.58 -17.75
C LYS A 684 24.15 16.16 -16.36
N PHE A 685 23.82 15.28 -15.41
CA PHE A 685 23.50 15.68 -14.01
C PHE A 685 24.71 15.86 -13.09
N GLY A 686 25.93 15.63 -13.59
CA GLY A 686 27.15 15.65 -12.78
C GLY A 686 27.45 14.31 -12.10
N ASP A 687 28.48 14.30 -11.25
CA ASP A 687 28.95 13.09 -10.58
C ASP A 687 28.07 12.74 -9.37
N ALA A 688 27.94 11.45 -9.09
CA ALA A 688 27.23 10.98 -7.90
C ALA A 688 27.97 11.33 -6.61
N LEU A 689 27.23 11.79 -5.59
CA LEU A 689 27.70 12.06 -4.24
C LEU A 689 28.16 10.78 -3.54
N ASN A 690 29.16 10.91 -2.66
CA ASN A 690 29.62 9.79 -1.85
C ASN A 690 28.83 9.71 -0.53
N LEU A 691 27.79 8.87 -0.50
CA LEU A 691 26.99 8.65 0.71
C LEU A 691 27.51 7.52 1.62
N SER A 692 28.65 6.89 1.30
CA SER A 692 29.16 5.76 2.10
C SER A 692 29.66 6.18 3.48
N ARG A 693 30.00 7.46 3.65
CA ARG A 693 30.50 8.06 4.90
C ARG A 693 29.39 8.56 5.83
N MET A 694 28.12 8.44 5.45
CA MET A 694 27.01 8.74 6.34
C MET A 694 26.93 7.68 7.43
N VAL A 695 26.84 8.12 8.68
CA VAL A 695 26.74 7.26 9.87
C VAL A 695 25.51 7.70 10.68
N TYR A 696 24.71 6.71 11.09
CA TYR A 696 23.56 6.89 11.97
C TYR A 696 23.62 5.87 13.09
N THR A 697 23.46 6.31 14.33
CA THR A 697 23.33 5.43 15.49
C THR A 697 21.85 5.26 15.80
N VAL A 698 21.33 4.07 15.56
CA VAL A 698 19.96 3.69 15.91
C VAL A 698 19.92 3.40 17.41
N ASP A 699 19.22 4.22 18.18
CA ASP A 699 18.63 3.82 19.46
C ASP A 699 17.22 3.30 19.19
N THR A 700 17.06 1.97 19.21
CA THR A 700 15.83 1.32 18.76
C THR A 700 14.63 1.72 19.60
N LEU A 701 14.79 1.84 20.92
CA LEU A 701 13.68 2.16 21.82
C LEU A 701 13.27 3.63 21.69
N ALA A 702 14.23 4.54 21.54
CA ALA A 702 13.96 5.95 21.26
C ALA A 702 13.24 6.12 19.92
N GLU A 703 13.73 5.43 18.87
CA GLU A 703 13.15 5.50 17.52
C GLU A 703 11.73 4.90 17.51
N TYR A 704 11.48 3.80 18.22
CA TYR A 704 10.13 3.23 18.31
C TYR A 704 9.14 4.16 19.02
N ASN A 705 9.59 4.89 20.05
CA ASN A 705 8.79 5.93 20.69
C ASN A 705 8.49 7.10 19.75
N GLN A 706 9.46 7.51 18.93
CA GLN A 706 9.30 8.56 17.92
C GLN A 706 8.27 8.12 16.87
N ILE A 707 8.44 6.94 16.29
CA ILE A 707 7.55 6.37 15.26
C ILE A 707 6.12 6.23 15.79
N PHE A 708 5.95 5.71 17.00
CA PHE A 708 4.64 5.62 17.64
C PHE A 708 4.00 7.00 17.84
N SER A 709 4.79 7.99 18.27
CA SER A 709 4.32 9.36 18.48
C SER A 709 3.91 10.03 17.16
N ASP A 710 4.64 9.77 16.07
CA ASP A 710 4.28 10.22 14.73
C ASP A 710 2.96 9.62 14.27
N ALA A 711 2.80 8.29 14.37
CA ALA A 711 1.54 7.62 14.02
C ALA A 711 0.36 8.17 14.82
N TRP A 712 0.53 8.39 16.14
CA TRP A 712 -0.49 8.98 16.99
C TRP A 712 -0.85 10.41 16.59
N ARG A 713 0.15 11.26 16.31
CA ARG A 713 -0.07 12.66 15.86
C ARG A 713 -0.75 12.71 14.51
N TRP A 714 -0.34 11.88 13.55
CA TRP A 714 -0.93 11.88 12.21
C TRP A 714 -2.39 11.46 12.23
N TRP A 715 -2.77 10.48 13.04
CA TRP A 715 -4.17 10.13 13.24
C TRP A 715 -4.97 11.28 13.88
N ARG A 716 -4.43 11.94 14.92
CA ARG A 716 -5.05 13.15 15.50
C ARG A 716 -5.23 14.25 14.46
N ASP A 717 -4.23 14.44 13.60
CA ASP A 717 -4.16 15.59 12.71
C ASP A 717 -4.90 15.38 11.40
N PHE A 718 -5.02 14.15 10.92
CA PHE A 718 -5.49 13.89 9.56
C PHE A 718 -6.74 13.04 9.50
N PHE A 719 -7.15 12.35 10.56
CA PHE A 719 -8.38 11.55 10.54
C PHE A 719 -9.61 12.40 10.23
N TYR A 720 -10.54 11.85 9.42
CA TYR A 720 -11.67 12.61 8.87
C TYR A 720 -12.60 13.18 9.96
N ASP A 721 -12.89 12.41 11.01
CA ASP A 721 -13.61 12.89 12.18
C ASP A 721 -12.62 13.44 13.22
N LYS A 722 -12.63 14.76 13.43
CA LYS A 722 -11.78 15.43 14.42
C LYS A 722 -11.90 14.86 15.85
N ASN A 723 -13.01 14.19 16.17
CA ASN A 723 -13.26 13.58 17.48
C ASN A 723 -12.89 12.10 17.54
N LEU A 724 -12.34 11.51 16.47
CA LEU A 724 -11.90 10.11 16.40
C LEU A 724 -13.00 9.14 16.85
N HIS A 725 -14.23 9.32 16.35
CA HIS A 725 -15.42 8.56 16.74
C HIS A 725 -15.73 8.58 18.24
N GLY A 726 -15.36 9.66 18.92
CA GLY A 726 -15.60 9.86 20.35
C GLY A 726 -14.57 9.21 21.28
N HIS A 727 -13.46 8.68 20.74
CA HIS A 727 -12.40 8.09 21.56
C HIS A 727 -11.50 9.14 22.22
N ASP A 728 -11.14 8.92 23.50
CA ASP A 728 -10.11 9.71 24.18
C ASP A 728 -8.72 9.32 23.65
N TRP A 729 -8.30 10.04 22.61
CA TRP A 729 -7.05 9.74 21.90
C TRP A 729 -5.81 9.93 22.77
N LYS A 730 -5.83 10.85 23.74
CA LYS A 730 -4.71 11.05 24.66
C LYS A 730 -4.59 9.86 25.61
N LYS A 731 -5.70 9.36 26.15
CA LYS A 731 -5.71 8.17 26.99
C LYS A 731 -5.25 6.94 26.22
N LEU A 732 -5.70 6.77 24.98
CA LEU A 732 -5.23 5.69 24.10
C LEU A 732 -3.72 5.78 23.84
N ARG A 733 -3.17 7.00 23.64
CA ARG A 733 -1.73 7.21 23.54
C ARG A 733 -0.99 6.62 24.73
N GLU A 734 -1.35 7.04 25.95
CA GLU A 734 -0.61 6.67 27.15
C GLU A 734 -0.76 5.17 27.45
N GLN A 735 -1.97 4.61 27.22
CA GLN A 735 -2.21 3.18 27.34
C GLN A 735 -1.30 2.40 26.38
N TYR A 736 -1.31 2.71 25.08
CA TYR A 736 -0.56 1.94 24.10
C TYR A 736 0.95 2.20 24.14
N ARG A 737 1.37 3.41 24.47
CA ARG A 737 2.79 3.77 24.67
C ARG A 737 3.43 2.98 25.80
N SER A 738 2.66 2.68 26.86
CA SER A 738 3.14 1.88 28.00
C SER A 738 3.60 0.47 27.62
N TYR A 739 3.21 -0.02 26.43
CA TYR A 739 3.62 -1.32 25.92
C TYR A 739 4.92 -1.31 25.11
N ILE A 740 5.40 -0.15 24.66
CA ILE A 740 6.61 -0.03 23.83
C ILE A 740 7.84 -0.71 24.48
N PRO A 741 8.08 -0.60 25.80
CA PRO A 741 9.22 -1.28 26.44
C PRO A 741 9.22 -2.81 26.31
N TYR A 742 8.07 -3.43 26.01
CA TYR A 742 7.96 -4.88 25.80
C TYR A 742 7.99 -5.29 24.33
N VAL A 743 8.05 -4.33 23.40
CA VAL A 743 8.17 -4.62 21.97
C VAL A 743 9.61 -5.03 21.67
N THR A 744 9.78 -6.16 21.00
CA THR A 744 11.11 -6.74 20.75
C THR A 744 11.58 -6.66 19.30
N ASN A 745 10.74 -6.13 18.40
CA ASN A 745 11.07 -5.96 16.98
C ASN A 745 10.08 -5.01 16.29
N ARG A 746 10.40 -4.63 15.05
CA ARG A 746 9.65 -3.62 14.29
C ARG A 746 8.25 -4.07 13.87
N ASN A 747 8.04 -5.37 13.67
CA ASN A 747 6.71 -5.95 13.43
C ASN A 747 5.84 -5.86 14.68
N GLY A 748 6.41 -6.08 15.87
CA GLY A 748 5.73 -5.84 17.14
C GLY A 748 5.29 -4.38 17.29
N LEU A 749 6.11 -3.43 16.85
CA LEU A 749 5.71 -2.01 16.82
C LEU A 749 4.56 -1.75 15.82
N ASN A 750 4.63 -2.31 14.61
CA ASN A 750 3.54 -2.20 13.62
C ASN A 750 2.23 -2.76 14.19
N TRP A 751 2.29 -3.93 14.81
CA TRP A 751 1.14 -4.55 15.47
C TRP A 751 0.61 -3.65 16.59
N LEU A 752 1.48 -3.12 17.45
CA LEU A 752 1.08 -2.24 18.55
C LEU A 752 0.37 -0.97 18.06
N ILE A 753 0.92 -0.30 17.05
CA ILE A 753 0.30 0.88 16.43
C ILE A 753 -1.04 0.48 15.79
N SER A 754 -1.11 -0.66 15.10
CA SER A 754 -2.34 -1.18 14.50
C SER A 754 -3.43 -1.42 15.55
N GLN A 755 -3.06 -1.93 16.73
CA GLN A 755 -4.00 -2.12 17.83
C GLN A 755 -4.55 -0.81 18.38
N MET A 756 -3.73 0.24 18.46
CA MET A 756 -4.14 1.58 18.90
C MET A 756 -5.11 2.22 17.92
N VAL A 757 -4.74 2.29 16.64
CA VAL A 757 -5.58 2.93 15.61
C VAL A 757 -6.84 2.13 15.34
N GLY A 758 -6.76 0.80 15.48
CA GLY A 758 -7.90 -0.12 15.38
C GLY A 758 -9.02 0.16 16.39
N GLU A 759 -8.74 0.85 17.51
CA GLU A 759 -9.78 1.22 18.47
C GLU A 759 -10.86 2.11 17.84
N VAL A 760 -10.48 2.98 16.90
CA VAL A 760 -11.36 3.93 16.21
C VAL A 760 -12.36 3.23 15.28
N SER A 761 -12.16 1.93 14.99
CA SER A 761 -13.12 1.06 14.30
C SER A 761 -13.51 1.56 12.90
N VAL A 762 -12.51 1.85 12.07
CA VAL A 762 -12.63 2.39 10.70
C VAL A 762 -11.81 1.60 9.68
N GLY A 763 -12.24 1.58 8.42
CA GLY A 763 -11.53 1.02 7.28
C GLY A 763 -10.22 1.75 6.97
N HIS A 764 -9.44 1.21 6.02
CA HIS A 764 -8.19 1.82 5.51
C HIS A 764 -7.12 2.22 6.55
N ALA A 765 -7.20 1.68 7.76
CA ALA A 765 -6.24 1.88 8.84
C ALA A 765 -5.01 0.97 8.66
N TYR A 766 -4.11 1.32 7.72
CA TYR A 766 -2.97 0.48 7.34
C TYR A 766 -1.65 0.95 7.97
N ILE A 767 -0.91 -0.01 8.55
CA ILE A 767 0.40 0.20 9.17
C ILE A 767 1.34 -0.92 8.73
N PHE A 768 2.44 -0.61 8.04
CA PHE A 768 3.39 -1.64 7.59
C PHE A 768 4.77 -1.07 7.25
N GLY A 769 5.71 -1.97 6.93
CA GLY A 769 7.07 -1.61 6.53
C GLY A 769 7.95 -1.21 7.70
N GLY A 770 9.01 -0.45 7.39
CA GLY A 770 10.03 -0.05 8.35
C GLY A 770 11.30 -0.91 8.27
N ASP A 771 12.28 -0.55 9.09
CA ASP A 771 13.52 -1.29 9.23
C ASP A 771 13.31 -2.51 10.13
N MET A 772 12.98 -3.64 9.49
CA MET A 772 12.73 -4.91 10.17
C MET A 772 13.97 -5.48 10.87
N ASN A 773 15.15 -4.85 10.72
CA ASN A 773 16.42 -5.39 11.17
C ASN A 773 16.61 -6.84 10.71
N SER A 774 15.99 -7.21 9.57
CA SER A 774 16.23 -8.50 8.97
C SER A 774 17.66 -8.41 8.47
N ILE A 775 18.55 -9.22 9.03
CA ILE A 775 19.71 -9.73 8.30
C ILE A 775 19.09 -10.38 7.06
N ARG A 776 18.83 -9.59 6.01
CA ARG A 776 18.39 -10.13 4.74
C ARG A 776 19.50 -11.10 4.40
N LEU A 777 19.16 -12.38 4.27
CA LEU A 777 20.01 -13.31 3.53
C LEU A 777 20.48 -12.53 2.29
N PRO A 778 21.79 -12.45 2.05
CA PRO A 778 22.36 -11.50 1.11
C PRO A 778 21.58 -11.51 -0.20
N GLU A 779 21.24 -10.32 -0.70
CA GLU A 779 20.45 -10.10 -1.93
C GLU A 779 21.03 -10.84 -3.16
N ASN A 780 22.25 -11.37 -3.04
CA ASN A 780 22.99 -12.16 -4.03
C ASN A 780 22.71 -13.67 -4.06
N ARG A 781 21.75 -14.23 -3.32
CA ARG A 781 21.23 -15.56 -3.71
C ARG A 781 20.26 -15.34 -4.88
N SER A 782 20.65 -15.76 -6.08
CA SER A 782 19.71 -16.06 -7.17
C SER A 782 18.52 -16.77 -6.55
N ARG A 783 17.38 -16.10 -6.42
CA ARG A 783 16.26 -16.60 -5.61
C ARG A 783 15.80 -17.90 -6.24
N VAL A 784 16.20 -19.03 -5.66
CA VAL A 784 15.60 -20.32 -5.97
C VAL A 784 14.17 -20.25 -5.45
N TYR A 785 13.20 -20.50 -6.31
CA TYR A 785 11.79 -20.50 -5.94
C TYR A 785 11.11 -21.77 -6.47
N PRO A 786 10.04 -22.22 -5.81
CA PRO A 786 9.19 -23.29 -6.35
C PRO A 786 8.39 -22.75 -7.54
N ALA A 787 8.82 -23.13 -8.74
CA ALA A 787 8.19 -22.73 -9.99
C ALA A 787 6.99 -23.60 -10.34
N LEU A 788 6.25 -23.14 -11.35
CA LEU A 788 4.97 -23.69 -11.77
C LEU A 788 4.95 -23.97 -13.27
N LEU A 789 4.15 -24.95 -13.68
CA LEU A 789 4.10 -25.43 -15.07
C LEU A 789 2.99 -24.76 -15.91
N GLY A 790 2.13 -23.94 -15.30
CA GLY A 790 0.89 -23.51 -15.94
C GLY A 790 -0.11 -24.66 -16.04
N ALA A 791 -0.24 -25.51 -15.02
CA ALA A 791 -1.14 -26.66 -15.07
C ALA A 791 -1.63 -27.12 -13.69
N ASP A 792 -2.81 -27.75 -13.65
CA ASP A 792 -3.27 -28.52 -12.50
C ASP A 792 -2.95 -30.00 -12.70
N LEU A 793 -2.24 -30.57 -11.72
CA LEU A 793 -1.96 -32.00 -11.61
C LEU A 793 -2.82 -32.61 -10.51
N VAL A 794 -3.39 -33.79 -10.79
CA VAL A 794 -4.18 -34.58 -9.84
C VAL A 794 -3.55 -35.98 -9.69
N PRO A 795 -3.45 -36.52 -8.47
CA PRO A 795 -2.91 -37.86 -8.27
C PRO A 795 -3.90 -38.92 -8.75
N ASP A 796 -3.40 -39.90 -9.50
CA ASP A 796 -4.11 -41.15 -9.84
C ASP A 796 -3.43 -42.31 -9.11
N ALA A 797 -4.00 -42.67 -7.95
CA ALA A 797 -3.46 -43.72 -7.09
C ALA A 797 -3.50 -45.12 -7.72
N LYS A 798 -4.40 -45.37 -8.67
CA LYS A 798 -4.44 -46.66 -9.38
C LYS A 798 -3.27 -46.75 -10.36
N ALA A 799 -3.00 -45.66 -11.06
CA ALA A 799 -1.89 -45.54 -12.00
C ALA A 799 -0.53 -45.30 -11.32
N LYS A 800 -0.51 -44.92 -10.03
CA LYS A 800 0.67 -44.48 -9.28
C LYS A 800 1.42 -43.31 -9.95
N ARG A 801 0.67 -42.39 -10.55
CA ARG A 801 1.17 -41.22 -11.31
C ARG A 801 0.32 -39.99 -11.07
N TYR A 802 0.85 -38.82 -11.39
CA TYR A 802 0.03 -37.61 -11.57
C TYR A 802 -0.50 -37.52 -12.99
N ARG A 803 -1.73 -37.04 -13.13
CA ARG A 803 -2.38 -36.75 -14.40
C ARG A 803 -2.60 -35.24 -14.57
N PHE A 804 -2.37 -34.73 -15.76
CA PHE A 804 -2.70 -33.35 -16.13
C PHE A 804 -4.21 -33.18 -16.20
N ALA A 805 -4.79 -32.43 -15.27
CA ALA A 805 -6.22 -32.14 -15.19
C ALA A 805 -6.62 -30.92 -16.03
N THR A 806 -5.80 -29.88 -15.97
CA THR A 806 -5.97 -28.62 -16.71
C THR A 806 -4.61 -28.11 -17.13
N ILE A 807 -4.50 -27.59 -18.34
CA ILE A 807 -3.31 -26.89 -18.85
C ILE A 807 -3.76 -25.46 -19.14
N PHE A 808 -3.13 -24.49 -18.48
CA PHE A 808 -3.47 -23.08 -18.61
C PHE A 808 -2.60 -22.43 -19.68
N GLY A 809 -3.20 -21.54 -20.47
CA GLY A 809 -2.55 -20.85 -21.56
C GLY A 809 -3.42 -19.74 -22.14
N PRO A 810 -3.13 -19.31 -23.37
CA PRO A 810 -3.96 -18.36 -24.10
C PRO A 810 -5.42 -18.83 -24.15
N THR A 811 -6.36 -17.90 -23.99
CA THR A 811 -7.80 -18.15 -24.21
C THR A 811 -8.28 -17.34 -25.41
N LYS A 812 -9.48 -17.63 -25.93
CA LYS A 812 -10.05 -16.84 -27.04
C LYS A 812 -10.25 -15.35 -26.72
N TYR A 813 -10.23 -14.96 -25.45
CA TYR A 813 -10.38 -13.56 -25.01
C TYR A 813 -9.07 -12.93 -24.51
N ASN A 814 -8.03 -13.74 -24.34
CA ASN A 814 -6.73 -13.33 -23.80
C ASN A 814 -5.62 -14.14 -24.49
N LEU A 815 -5.34 -13.82 -25.76
CA LEU A 815 -4.32 -14.50 -26.56
C LEU A 815 -2.89 -14.10 -26.18
N ASP A 816 -2.75 -12.99 -25.45
CA ASP A 816 -1.51 -12.40 -24.95
C ASP A 816 -0.97 -13.10 -23.70
N VAL A 817 -1.74 -14.00 -23.10
CA VAL A 817 -1.33 -14.77 -21.91
C VAL A 817 -0.53 -15.99 -22.33
N THR A 818 0.70 -16.12 -21.83
CA THR A 818 1.59 -17.24 -22.16
C THR A 818 1.73 -18.23 -20.99
N GLY A 819 1.55 -19.52 -21.27
CA GLY A 819 1.69 -20.61 -20.31
C GLY A 819 2.88 -21.51 -20.63
N PRO A 820 3.67 -21.98 -19.64
CA PRO A 820 4.86 -22.79 -19.91
C PRO A 820 4.58 -24.06 -20.74
N LEU A 821 3.44 -24.72 -20.51
CA LEU A 821 3.03 -25.93 -21.24
C LEU A 821 2.08 -25.66 -22.43
N ALA A 822 1.65 -24.41 -22.63
CA ALA A 822 0.72 -24.04 -23.70
C ALA A 822 1.42 -23.54 -24.97
N ARG A 823 2.68 -23.95 -25.18
CA ARG A 823 3.44 -23.60 -26.38
C ARG A 823 3.07 -24.52 -27.56
N PRO A 824 3.10 -24.04 -28.82
CA PRO A 824 2.78 -24.86 -29.98
C PRO A 824 3.67 -26.10 -30.17
N ASP A 825 4.91 -26.08 -29.68
CA ASP A 825 5.87 -27.20 -29.77
C ASP A 825 5.69 -28.27 -28.68
N VAL A 826 4.92 -27.96 -27.62
CA VAL A 826 4.73 -28.82 -26.45
C VAL A 826 3.42 -29.59 -26.57
N LYS A 827 3.50 -30.91 -26.82
CA LYS A 827 2.33 -31.80 -26.97
C LYS A 827 1.98 -32.50 -25.66
N VAL A 828 1.53 -31.72 -24.69
CA VAL A 828 0.95 -32.19 -23.42
C VAL A 828 -0.56 -31.94 -23.47
N ALA A 829 -1.36 -32.96 -23.16
CA ALA A 829 -2.81 -32.86 -23.15
C ALA A 829 -3.40 -33.18 -21.77
N LYS A 830 -4.64 -32.71 -21.55
CA LYS A 830 -5.45 -33.19 -20.42
C LYS A 830 -5.56 -34.71 -20.49
N GLY A 831 -5.27 -35.38 -19.37
CA GLY A 831 -5.29 -36.84 -19.28
C GLY A 831 -3.92 -37.51 -19.44
N ASP A 832 -2.91 -36.80 -19.95
CA ASP A 832 -1.53 -37.30 -19.95
C ASP A 832 -1.00 -37.45 -18.51
N TYR A 833 -0.02 -38.32 -18.34
CA TYR A 833 0.68 -38.58 -17.09
C TYR A 833 2.03 -37.87 -17.03
N LEU A 834 2.33 -37.31 -15.87
CA LEU A 834 3.67 -36.81 -15.54
C LEU A 834 4.56 -38.01 -15.17
N ILE A 835 5.61 -38.23 -15.96
CA ILE A 835 6.55 -39.35 -15.77
C ILE A 835 7.77 -38.89 -14.98
N ALA A 836 8.41 -37.78 -15.39
CA ALA A 836 9.61 -37.30 -14.71
C ALA A 836 9.78 -35.77 -14.78
N ILE A 837 10.45 -35.21 -13.77
CA ILE A 837 10.97 -33.83 -13.76
C ILE A 837 12.48 -33.89 -13.54
N ASN A 838 13.27 -33.29 -14.43
CA ASN A 838 14.74 -33.33 -14.41
C ASN A 838 15.27 -34.77 -14.25
N ASN A 839 14.69 -35.70 -15.01
CA ASN A 839 14.99 -37.14 -14.99
C ASN A 839 14.66 -37.87 -13.67
N HIS A 840 14.06 -37.19 -12.67
CA HIS A 840 13.52 -37.84 -11.49
C HIS A 840 12.11 -38.34 -11.79
N ASN A 841 11.92 -39.66 -11.73
CA ASN A 841 10.61 -40.28 -11.90
C ASN A 841 9.66 -39.81 -10.78
N ILE A 842 8.43 -39.43 -11.15
CA ILE A 842 7.41 -38.89 -10.25
C ILE A 842 6.26 -39.90 -10.08
N SER A 843 5.96 -40.25 -8.83
CA SER A 843 4.79 -41.04 -8.41
C SER A 843 3.63 -40.14 -7.96
N ASP A 844 2.45 -40.72 -7.68
CA ASP A 844 1.27 -40.00 -7.16
C ASP A 844 1.42 -39.52 -5.71
N THR A 845 2.45 -39.98 -4.99
CA THR A 845 2.75 -39.55 -3.61
C THR A 845 3.83 -38.46 -3.56
N ASP A 846 4.69 -38.38 -4.58
CA ASP A 846 5.80 -37.42 -4.61
C ASP A 846 5.32 -35.97 -4.58
N ASN A 847 6.01 -35.15 -3.81
CA ASN A 847 5.81 -33.71 -3.82
C ASN A 847 6.56 -33.10 -5.01
N TRP A 848 5.92 -33.13 -6.18
CA TRP A 848 6.53 -32.71 -7.45
C TRP A 848 7.06 -31.27 -7.44
N TYR A 849 6.52 -30.37 -6.60
CA TYR A 849 7.05 -29.01 -6.44
C TYR A 849 8.50 -28.98 -5.97
N ARG A 850 8.94 -29.99 -5.19
CA ARG A 850 10.33 -30.13 -4.73
C ARG A 850 11.32 -30.15 -5.88
N TYR A 851 10.92 -30.71 -7.02
CA TYR A 851 11.75 -30.86 -8.23
C TYR A 851 11.67 -29.65 -9.17
N LEU A 852 10.90 -28.63 -8.81
CA LEU A 852 10.75 -27.37 -9.55
C LEU A 852 11.34 -26.17 -8.79
N GLN A 853 12.36 -26.41 -7.98
CA GLN A 853 13.12 -25.34 -7.35
C GLN A 853 14.16 -24.80 -8.34
N VAL A 854 13.90 -23.63 -8.91
CA VAL A 854 14.68 -23.06 -10.01
C VAL A 854 15.04 -21.61 -9.76
N VAL A 855 16.06 -21.12 -10.48
CA VAL A 855 16.35 -19.70 -10.63
C VAL A 855 15.50 -19.12 -11.77
N SER A 856 15.12 -17.84 -11.66
CA SER A 856 14.32 -17.17 -12.70
C SER A 856 14.99 -17.25 -14.07
N GLY A 857 14.24 -17.71 -15.07
CA GLY A 857 14.70 -17.82 -16.46
C GLY A 857 15.31 -19.19 -16.83
N GLU A 858 15.66 -20.02 -15.84
CA GLU A 858 16.20 -21.37 -16.09
C GLU A 858 15.14 -22.34 -16.63
N THR A 859 15.61 -23.40 -17.30
CA THR A 859 14.74 -24.45 -17.89
C THR A 859 14.75 -25.72 -17.06
N VAL A 860 13.64 -26.46 -17.07
CA VAL A 860 13.52 -27.82 -16.52
C VAL A 860 13.17 -28.82 -17.62
N SER A 861 13.61 -30.06 -17.47
CA SER A 861 13.21 -31.19 -18.32
C SER A 861 11.93 -31.80 -17.77
N LEU A 862 10.89 -31.94 -18.60
CA LEU A 862 9.60 -32.51 -18.24
C LEU A 862 9.27 -33.70 -19.15
N THR A 863 9.21 -34.90 -18.58
CA THR A 863 8.84 -36.12 -19.32
C THR A 863 7.37 -36.46 -19.05
N VAL A 864 6.59 -36.58 -20.11
CA VAL A 864 5.14 -36.85 -20.09
C VAL A 864 4.80 -38.05 -20.98
N SER A 865 3.71 -38.74 -20.70
CA SER A 865 3.21 -39.82 -21.54
C SER A 865 1.69 -39.90 -21.47
N SER A 866 1.04 -40.36 -22.53
CA SER A 866 -0.39 -40.69 -22.49
C SER A 866 -0.68 -42.01 -21.73
N TYR A 867 0.35 -42.79 -21.41
CA TYR A 867 0.30 -44.05 -20.67
C TYR A 867 1.01 -43.95 -19.31
N ALA A 868 0.42 -44.52 -18.27
CA ALA A 868 0.96 -44.45 -16.91
C ALA A 868 2.31 -45.17 -16.74
N ASP A 869 2.54 -46.21 -17.55
CA ASP A 869 3.79 -46.98 -17.59
C ASP A 869 4.94 -46.24 -18.30
N GLY A 870 4.67 -45.06 -18.89
CA GLY A 870 5.66 -44.25 -19.59
C GLY A 870 5.93 -44.68 -21.03
N LYS A 871 5.13 -45.58 -21.62
CA LYS A 871 5.22 -45.87 -23.06
C LYS A 871 5.06 -44.59 -23.88
N GLU A 872 5.83 -44.46 -24.96
CA GLU A 872 5.79 -43.27 -25.84
C GLU A 872 6.03 -41.95 -25.10
N ALA A 873 6.81 -41.97 -24.01
CA ALA A 873 7.12 -40.78 -23.25
C ALA A 873 7.86 -39.75 -24.10
N ARG A 874 7.48 -38.48 -23.94
CA ARG A 874 8.04 -37.31 -24.62
C ARG A 874 8.66 -36.40 -23.58
N THR A 875 9.85 -35.88 -23.85
CA THR A 875 10.56 -34.97 -22.94
C THR A 875 10.66 -33.58 -23.55
N TYR A 876 10.25 -32.57 -22.79
CA TYR A 876 10.27 -31.16 -23.19
C TYR A 876 11.17 -30.33 -22.28
N ARG A 877 11.85 -29.32 -22.84
CA ARG A 877 12.51 -28.26 -22.05
C ARG A 877 11.55 -27.09 -21.88
N ILE A 878 11.19 -26.82 -20.63
CA ILE A 878 10.17 -25.83 -20.26
C ILE A 878 10.81 -24.78 -19.36
N THR A 879 10.53 -23.50 -19.59
CA THR A 879 10.82 -22.42 -18.64
C THR A 879 9.61 -22.27 -17.73
N PRO A 880 9.66 -22.74 -16.47
CA PRO A 880 8.52 -22.68 -15.58
C PRO A 880 8.30 -21.25 -15.06
N THR A 881 7.08 -20.92 -14.65
CA THR A 881 6.71 -19.58 -14.19
C THR A 881 6.75 -19.47 -12.66
N PHE A 882 7.03 -18.27 -12.14
CA PHE A 882 6.91 -17.97 -10.71
C PHE A 882 5.44 -17.93 -10.24
N SER A 883 4.50 -17.60 -11.13
CA SER A 883 3.09 -17.43 -10.80
C SER A 883 2.19 -17.83 -11.95
N GLU A 884 1.10 -18.54 -11.61
CA GLU A 884 0.03 -18.90 -12.55
C GLU A 884 -1.21 -18.03 -12.38
N ARG A 885 -1.16 -16.97 -11.56
CA ARG A 885 -2.37 -16.20 -11.21
C ARG A 885 -3.08 -15.62 -12.44
N ARG A 886 -2.33 -14.98 -13.35
CA ARG A 886 -2.86 -14.44 -14.61
C ARG A 886 -3.42 -15.53 -15.53
N LEU A 887 -2.74 -16.68 -15.60
CA LEU A 887 -3.18 -17.85 -16.36
C LEU A 887 -4.51 -18.40 -15.85
N ARG A 888 -4.64 -18.56 -14.53
CA ARG A 888 -5.85 -19.04 -13.86
C ARG A 888 -7.00 -18.03 -13.97
N TYR A 889 -6.71 -16.73 -13.85
CA TYR A 889 -7.68 -15.67 -14.04
C TYR A 889 -8.23 -15.65 -15.46
N ALA A 890 -7.37 -15.66 -16.49
CA ALA A 890 -7.79 -15.68 -17.88
C ALA A 890 -8.68 -16.90 -18.21
N HIS A 891 -8.33 -18.08 -17.66
CA HIS A 891 -9.14 -19.29 -17.80
C HIS A 891 -10.50 -19.18 -17.11
N TRP A 892 -10.54 -18.69 -15.86
CA TRP A 892 -11.79 -18.48 -15.11
C TRP A 892 -12.72 -17.46 -15.81
N LEU A 893 -12.14 -16.34 -16.25
CA LEU A 893 -12.85 -15.31 -16.99
C LEU A 893 -13.45 -15.85 -18.30
N ALA A 894 -12.65 -16.58 -19.08
CA ALA A 894 -13.12 -17.18 -20.32
C ALA A 894 -14.26 -18.19 -20.08
N HIS A 895 -14.15 -19.00 -19.02
CA HIS A 895 -15.20 -19.92 -18.61
C HIS A 895 -16.52 -19.19 -18.31
N ASN A 896 -16.47 -18.10 -17.53
CA ASN A 896 -17.67 -17.35 -17.17
C ASN A 896 -18.30 -16.65 -18.38
N ILE A 897 -17.49 -16.05 -19.26
CA ILE A 897 -18.01 -15.45 -20.50
C ILE A 897 -18.72 -16.52 -21.35
N ASP A 898 -18.11 -17.69 -21.52
CA ASP A 898 -18.69 -18.77 -22.32
C ASP A 898 -19.94 -19.36 -21.69
N TYR A 899 -19.97 -19.45 -20.37
CA TYR A 899 -21.11 -19.89 -19.61
C TYR A 899 -22.31 -18.96 -19.82
N VAL A 900 -22.12 -17.64 -19.65
CA VAL A 900 -23.19 -16.64 -19.85
C VAL A 900 -23.65 -16.60 -21.30
N LEU A 901 -22.73 -16.57 -22.26
CA LEU A 901 -23.09 -16.58 -23.68
C LEU A 901 -23.91 -17.83 -24.03
N LYS A 902 -23.50 -19.01 -23.56
CA LYS A 902 -24.24 -20.25 -23.82
C LYS A 902 -25.61 -20.27 -23.14
N LYS A 903 -25.72 -19.81 -21.89
CA LYS A 903 -26.96 -19.85 -21.10
C LYS A 903 -28.01 -18.83 -21.56
N THR A 904 -27.59 -17.82 -22.30
CA THR A 904 -28.46 -16.74 -22.77
C THR A 904 -28.63 -16.73 -24.30
N ASP A 905 -28.19 -17.78 -24.98
CA ASP A 905 -28.16 -17.87 -26.45
C ASP A 905 -27.47 -16.65 -27.09
N GLY A 906 -26.38 -16.20 -26.46
CA GLY A 906 -25.55 -15.09 -26.90
C GLY A 906 -26.16 -13.70 -26.70
N GLN A 907 -27.31 -13.60 -26.01
CA GLN A 907 -28.03 -12.34 -25.80
C GLN A 907 -27.40 -11.43 -24.73
N VAL A 908 -26.65 -12.01 -23.79
CA VAL A 908 -26.07 -11.30 -22.64
C VAL A 908 -24.55 -11.39 -22.68
N GLY A 909 -23.87 -10.25 -22.51
CA GLY A 909 -22.42 -10.18 -22.30
C GLY A 909 -22.04 -10.29 -20.83
N TYR A 910 -20.79 -10.64 -20.54
CA TYR A 910 -20.25 -10.71 -19.18
C TYR A 910 -18.90 -10.00 -19.12
N MET A 911 -18.69 -9.19 -18.10
CA MET A 911 -17.42 -8.55 -17.80
C MET A 911 -17.08 -8.71 -16.33
N HIS A 912 -15.80 -8.79 -16.01
CA HIS A 912 -15.32 -8.79 -14.63
C HIS A 912 -14.29 -7.68 -14.43
N ILE A 913 -14.52 -6.85 -13.42
CA ILE A 913 -13.67 -5.69 -13.08
C ILE A 913 -13.04 -5.95 -11.71
N ASN A 914 -11.74 -6.23 -11.71
CA ASN A 914 -11.03 -6.75 -10.53
C ASN A 914 -10.47 -5.66 -9.58
N ASP A 915 -10.41 -4.42 -10.02
CA ASP A 915 -10.00 -3.25 -9.25
C ASP A 915 -10.56 -1.99 -9.91
N MET A 916 -10.47 -0.85 -9.23
CA MET A 916 -10.82 0.46 -9.79
C MET A 916 -9.55 1.30 -10.00
N SER A 917 -8.56 0.69 -10.63
CA SER A 917 -7.31 1.33 -11.06
C SER A 917 -7.35 1.64 -12.57
N ASP A 918 -6.25 2.15 -13.13
CA ASP A 918 -6.09 2.29 -14.58
C ASP A 918 -6.22 0.94 -15.33
N ALA A 919 -5.80 -0.17 -14.72
CA ALA A 919 -5.96 -1.52 -15.26
C ALA A 919 -7.44 -1.96 -15.27
N GLY A 920 -8.21 -1.58 -14.24
CA GLY A 920 -9.64 -1.83 -14.14
C GLY A 920 -10.43 -1.14 -15.26
N ILE A 921 -10.12 0.13 -15.54
CA ILE A 921 -10.69 0.86 -16.69
C ILE A 921 -10.35 0.14 -18.00
N GLY A 922 -9.09 -0.28 -18.18
CA GLY A 922 -8.66 -0.98 -19.39
C GLY A 922 -9.41 -2.30 -19.63
N GLU A 923 -9.66 -3.08 -18.58
CA GLU A 923 -10.49 -4.29 -18.67
C GLU A 923 -11.96 -3.95 -18.94
N PHE A 924 -12.53 -2.91 -18.31
CA PHE A 924 -13.89 -2.46 -18.61
C PHE A 924 -14.05 -2.12 -20.10
N ASP A 925 -13.15 -1.30 -20.65
CA ASP A 925 -13.21 -0.86 -22.04
C ASP A 925 -13.10 -2.01 -23.04
N LYS A 926 -12.24 -2.99 -22.74
CA LYS A 926 -12.13 -4.22 -23.52
C LYS A 926 -13.49 -4.93 -23.63
N PHE A 927 -14.20 -5.10 -22.53
CA PHE A 927 -15.50 -5.78 -22.53
C PHE A 927 -16.65 -4.90 -23.02
N TRP A 928 -16.62 -3.60 -22.71
CA TRP A 928 -17.58 -2.63 -23.21
C TRP A 928 -17.59 -2.65 -24.74
N ARG A 929 -16.40 -2.65 -25.36
CA ARG A 929 -16.25 -2.77 -26.81
C ARG A 929 -16.84 -4.07 -27.35
N ALA A 930 -16.65 -5.17 -26.64
CA ALA A 930 -17.12 -6.49 -27.05
C ALA A 930 -18.63 -6.73 -26.84
N PHE A 931 -19.27 -6.06 -25.87
CA PHE A 931 -20.62 -6.43 -25.40
C PHE A 931 -21.66 -5.31 -25.38
N ARG A 932 -21.31 -4.03 -25.56
CA ARG A 932 -22.28 -2.90 -25.54
C ARG A 932 -23.46 -3.00 -26.50
N TYR A 933 -23.37 -3.87 -27.51
CA TYR A 933 -24.45 -4.11 -28.48
C TYR A 933 -25.38 -5.27 -28.13
N LYS A 934 -25.10 -6.00 -27.05
CA LYS A 934 -25.92 -7.12 -26.55
C LYS A 934 -27.20 -6.59 -25.89
N LYS A 935 -28.16 -7.49 -25.63
CA LYS A 935 -29.44 -7.13 -24.98
C LYS A 935 -29.27 -6.88 -23.48
N GLY A 936 -28.29 -7.55 -22.87
CA GLY A 936 -27.93 -7.33 -21.47
C GLY A 936 -26.45 -7.49 -21.24
N ILE A 937 -25.96 -6.95 -20.13
CA ILE A 937 -24.58 -7.10 -19.67
C ILE A 937 -24.61 -7.38 -18.17
N ILE A 938 -23.88 -8.43 -17.77
CA ILE A 938 -23.56 -8.72 -16.38
C ILE A 938 -22.20 -8.08 -16.07
N ILE A 939 -22.18 -7.20 -15.06
CA ILE A 939 -20.98 -6.51 -14.59
C ILE A 939 -20.56 -7.12 -13.24
N ASP A 940 -19.56 -7.99 -13.26
CA ASP A 940 -19.08 -8.69 -12.08
C ASP A 940 -17.95 -7.90 -11.40
N VAL A 941 -18.23 -7.36 -10.20
CA VAL A 941 -17.25 -6.68 -9.34
C VAL A 941 -16.93 -7.49 -8.08
N ARG A 942 -17.24 -8.80 -8.08
CA ARG A 942 -16.86 -9.68 -6.97
C ARG A 942 -15.34 -9.68 -6.82
N ARG A 943 -14.85 -9.45 -5.60
CA ARG A 943 -13.41 -9.36 -5.26
C ARG A 943 -12.70 -8.12 -5.81
N ASN A 944 -13.43 -7.11 -6.28
CA ASN A 944 -12.82 -5.86 -6.70
C ASN A 944 -12.08 -5.19 -5.53
N SER A 945 -10.80 -4.85 -5.72
CA SER A 945 -9.97 -4.31 -4.64
C SER A 945 -10.12 -2.81 -4.37
N GLY A 946 -10.97 -2.12 -5.13
CA GLY A 946 -11.14 -0.68 -5.08
C GLY A 946 -10.06 0.08 -5.85
N GLY A 947 -10.01 1.41 -5.61
CA GLY A 947 -9.22 2.39 -6.35
C GLY A 947 -9.91 3.75 -6.29
N TRP A 948 -10.20 4.38 -7.43
CA TRP A 948 -10.86 5.71 -7.53
C TRP A 948 -11.52 5.96 -8.91
N THR A 949 -11.76 4.92 -9.71
CA THR A 949 -12.12 5.06 -11.13
C THR A 949 -13.55 4.67 -11.46
N GLU A 950 -14.38 4.38 -10.47
CA GLU A 950 -15.78 3.99 -10.63
C GLU A 950 -16.61 4.96 -11.47
N TYR A 951 -16.42 6.27 -11.32
CA TYR A 951 -17.20 7.26 -12.04
C TYR A 951 -16.92 7.26 -13.56
N PHE A 952 -15.72 6.85 -14.01
CA PHE A 952 -15.44 6.67 -15.45
C PHE A 952 -16.24 5.52 -16.04
N LEU A 953 -16.46 4.46 -15.26
CA LEU A 953 -17.29 3.33 -15.67
C LEU A 953 -18.77 3.74 -15.71
N ILE A 954 -19.23 4.46 -14.67
CA ILE A 954 -20.62 4.93 -14.60
C ILE A 954 -20.96 5.90 -15.74
N ASP A 955 -20.07 6.84 -16.08
CA ASP A 955 -20.25 7.77 -17.22
C ASP A 955 -20.62 6.99 -18.50
N LYS A 956 -19.88 5.92 -18.81
CA LYS A 956 -20.14 5.08 -20.00
C LYS A 956 -21.45 4.33 -19.91
N LEU A 957 -21.83 3.84 -18.74
CA LEU A 957 -23.09 3.13 -18.51
C LEU A 957 -24.31 4.05 -18.63
N GLU A 958 -24.16 5.34 -18.32
CA GLU A 958 -25.24 6.34 -18.38
C GLU A 958 -25.50 6.89 -19.80
N ARG A 959 -24.58 6.70 -20.75
CA ARG A 959 -24.72 7.18 -22.14
C ARG A 959 -26.00 6.66 -22.78
N LYS A 960 -26.85 7.60 -23.23
CA LYS A 960 -28.13 7.29 -23.88
C LYS A 960 -28.02 7.37 -25.39
N MET A 961 -28.53 6.34 -26.08
CA MET A 961 -28.77 6.41 -27.51
C MET A 961 -29.95 7.33 -27.78
N VAL A 962 -29.81 8.25 -28.74
CA VAL A 962 -30.84 9.26 -29.04
C VAL A 962 -31.37 9.17 -30.47
N ALA A 963 -30.60 8.62 -31.41
CA ALA A 963 -30.96 8.53 -32.82
C ALA A 963 -30.23 7.39 -33.55
N TYR A 964 -30.42 7.32 -34.86
CA TYR A 964 -29.70 6.42 -35.76
C TYR A 964 -29.12 7.18 -36.96
N ASN A 965 -27.92 6.79 -37.38
CA ASN A 965 -27.33 7.16 -38.67
C ASN A 965 -27.54 6.03 -39.68
N VAL A 966 -27.86 6.32 -40.93
CA VAL A 966 -28.00 5.30 -41.98
C VAL A 966 -27.24 5.73 -43.23
N LEU A 967 -26.47 4.81 -43.79
CA LEU A 967 -25.83 4.97 -45.10
C LEU A 967 -26.55 4.10 -46.13
N THR A 968 -26.52 4.50 -47.40
CA THR A 968 -27.13 3.73 -48.49
C THR A 968 -26.64 2.29 -48.48
N GLY A 969 -27.56 1.32 -48.41
CA GLY A 969 -27.24 -0.10 -48.38
C GLY A 969 -26.70 -0.64 -47.05
N MET A 970 -26.70 0.16 -45.97
CA MET A 970 -26.27 -0.26 -44.64
C MET A 970 -27.44 -0.27 -43.64
N ASN A 971 -27.32 -1.12 -42.61
CA ASN A 971 -28.24 -1.09 -41.48
C ASN A 971 -28.09 0.23 -40.69
N PRO A 972 -29.15 0.71 -40.01
CA PRO A 972 -29.03 1.86 -39.12
C PRO A 972 -27.99 1.62 -38.02
N MET A 973 -27.14 2.62 -37.80
CA MET A 973 -26.08 2.67 -36.80
C MET A 973 -26.56 3.50 -35.61
N ARG A 974 -26.18 3.13 -34.39
CA ARG A 974 -26.55 3.89 -33.18
C ARG A 974 -25.93 5.28 -33.19
N TYR A 975 -26.61 6.26 -32.60
CA TYR A 975 -26.07 7.59 -32.35
C TYR A 975 -26.38 8.07 -30.92
N PRO A 976 -25.35 8.41 -30.11
CA PRO A 976 -23.91 8.17 -30.35
C PRO A 976 -23.56 6.68 -30.50
N GLY A 977 -22.47 6.35 -31.19
CA GLY A 977 -22.10 4.96 -31.49
C GLY A 977 -21.57 4.19 -30.29
N ALA A 978 -20.99 4.91 -29.32
CA ALA A 978 -20.50 4.37 -28.06
C ALA A 978 -21.62 4.05 -27.04
N ALA A 979 -22.85 4.50 -27.25
CA ALA A 979 -23.97 4.25 -26.34
C ALA A 979 -24.49 2.81 -26.41
N SER A 980 -25.08 2.34 -25.31
CA SER A 980 -25.65 1.01 -25.15
C SER A 980 -27.15 1.08 -24.87
N THR A 981 -27.90 0.09 -25.34
CA THR A 981 -29.31 -0.12 -24.99
C THR A 981 -29.48 -1.36 -24.09
N ALA A 982 -28.38 -1.92 -23.59
CA ALA A 982 -28.39 -3.15 -22.81
C ALA A 982 -29.00 -2.93 -21.43
N LYS A 983 -29.63 -3.97 -20.89
CA LYS A 983 -29.99 -4.05 -19.47
C LYS A 983 -28.79 -4.48 -18.64
N TYR A 984 -28.56 -3.81 -17.52
CA TYR A 984 -27.41 -4.09 -16.65
C TYR A 984 -27.83 -4.84 -15.39
N VAL A 985 -27.01 -5.81 -15.00
CA VAL A 985 -27.05 -6.42 -13.66
C VAL A 985 -25.63 -6.44 -13.13
N ALA A 986 -25.41 -5.89 -11.94
CA ALA A 986 -24.12 -5.97 -11.26
C ALA A 986 -24.08 -7.18 -10.32
N ILE A 987 -22.91 -7.81 -10.17
CA ILE A 987 -22.66 -8.84 -9.16
C ILE A 987 -21.61 -8.33 -8.18
N SER A 988 -21.89 -8.43 -6.88
CA SER A 988 -20.94 -8.07 -5.82
C SER A 988 -20.84 -9.16 -4.76
N ASN A 989 -19.78 -9.15 -3.97
CA ASN A 989 -19.62 -10.05 -2.83
C ASN A 989 -18.80 -9.40 -1.72
N GLU A 990 -18.58 -10.14 -0.63
CA GLU A 990 -17.89 -9.67 0.56
C GLU A 990 -16.48 -9.13 0.31
N TYR A 991 -15.85 -9.47 -0.81
CA TYR A 991 -14.49 -9.05 -1.16
C TYR A 991 -14.43 -7.85 -2.13
N ASN A 992 -15.58 -7.33 -2.55
CA ASN A 992 -15.67 -6.03 -3.20
C ASN A 992 -15.41 -4.95 -2.13
N GLY A 993 -14.47 -4.03 -2.35
CA GLY A 993 -14.07 -3.07 -1.31
C GLY A 993 -13.71 -1.68 -1.83
N SER A 994 -13.81 -0.67 -0.96
CA SER A 994 -13.44 0.71 -1.27
C SER A 994 -14.21 1.20 -2.49
N ASP A 995 -13.53 1.68 -3.52
CA ASP A 995 -14.19 2.26 -4.69
C ASP A 995 -15.07 1.27 -5.48
N GLY A 996 -14.83 -0.04 -5.34
CA GLY A 996 -15.76 -1.05 -5.83
C GLY A 996 -17.13 -1.01 -5.13
N GLU A 997 -17.20 -0.52 -3.90
CA GLU A 997 -18.43 -0.29 -3.15
C GLU A 997 -19.08 1.05 -3.54
N ALA A 998 -18.27 2.09 -3.80
CA ALA A 998 -18.74 3.33 -4.40
C ALA A 998 -19.41 3.05 -5.75
N PHE A 999 -18.84 2.19 -6.59
CA PHE A 999 -19.47 1.74 -7.84
C PHE A 999 -20.86 1.15 -7.61
N ILE A 1000 -21.05 0.30 -6.61
CA ILE A 1000 -22.35 -0.33 -6.33
C ILE A 1000 -23.39 0.71 -5.90
N GLU A 1001 -23.02 1.61 -4.98
CA GLU A 1001 -23.93 2.66 -4.52
C GLU A 1001 -24.24 3.68 -5.63
N HIS A 1002 -23.23 4.06 -6.44
CA HIS A 1002 -23.41 4.93 -7.60
C HIS A 1002 -24.31 4.26 -8.65
N PHE A 1003 -24.06 2.99 -8.97
CA PHE A 1003 -24.88 2.21 -9.92
C PHE A 1003 -26.36 2.15 -9.51
N LYS A 1004 -26.64 2.00 -8.21
CA LYS A 1004 -28.00 2.05 -7.66
C LYS A 1004 -28.59 3.45 -7.68
N ALA A 1005 -27.82 4.47 -7.26
CA ALA A 1005 -28.25 5.86 -7.26
C ALA A 1005 -28.64 6.35 -8.67
N SER A 1006 -27.87 5.95 -9.68
CA SER A 1006 -28.14 6.21 -11.11
C SER A 1006 -29.22 5.32 -11.72
N LYS A 1007 -29.76 4.36 -10.96
CA LYS A 1007 -30.82 3.42 -11.37
C LYS A 1007 -30.45 2.63 -12.63
N LEU A 1008 -29.19 2.24 -12.77
CA LEU A 1008 -28.67 1.55 -13.95
C LEU A 1008 -29.14 0.09 -14.05
N GLY A 1009 -29.42 -0.56 -12.92
CA GLY A 1009 -29.84 -1.95 -12.90
C GLY A 1009 -30.00 -2.51 -11.49
N LYS A 1010 -30.06 -3.84 -11.38
CA LYS A 1010 -30.10 -4.56 -10.09
C LYS A 1010 -28.73 -5.09 -9.70
N VAL A 1011 -28.50 -5.19 -8.39
CA VAL A 1011 -27.30 -5.78 -7.80
C VAL A 1011 -27.63 -7.13 -7.16
N VAL A 1012 -26.91 -8.18 -7.56
CA VAL A 1012 -27.03 -9.54 -7.01
C VAL A 1012 -25.79 -9.88 -6.20
N GLY A 1013 -25.95 -10.48 -5.02
CA GLY A 1013 -24.78 -10.91 -4.25
C GLY A 1013 -24.97 -10.98 -2.75
N VAL A 1014 -23.94 -10.59 -2.01
CA VAL A 1014 -23.97 -10.43 -0.54
C VAL A 1014 -23.35 -9.07 -0.17
N PRO A 1015 -23.58 -8.53 1.04
CA PRO A 1015 -22.96 -7.28 1.46
C PRO A 1015 -21.44 -7.31 1.28
N SER A 1016 -20.89 -6.21 0.77
CA SER A 1016 -19.46 -6.06 0.46
C SER A 1016 -18.59 -5.71 1.68
N TRP A 1017 -17.30 -5.45 1.49
CA TRP A 1017 -16.31 -5.30 2.58
C TRP A 1017 -16.64 -4.18 3.59
N GLY A 1018 -17.24 -3.09 3.16
CA GLY A 1018 -17.72 -2.02 4.02
C GLY A 1018 -16.65 -1.05 4.47
N GLY A 1019 -15.67 -0.72 3.64
CA GLY A 1019 -14.70 0.33 3.94
C GLY A 1019 -14.69 1.37 2.84
N LEU A 1020 -15.19 2.58 3.13
CA LEU A 1020 -15.29 3.68 2.17
C LEU A 1020 -14.89 5.05 2.78
N VAL A 1021 -14.08 5.01 3.83
CA VAL A 1021 -13.28 6.16 4.24
C VAL A 1021 -11.90 6.02 3.59
N GLY A 1022 -11.72 6.66 2.44
CA GLY A 1022 -10.51 6.68 1.65
C GLY A 1022 -9.30 7.32 2.35
N ILE A 1023 -8.16 7.17 1.71
CA ILE A 1023 -6.85 7.58 2.22
C ILE A 1023 -6.14 8.50 1.20
N ILE A 1024 -5.69 9.65 1.69
CA ILE A 1024 -4.93 10.64 0.94
C ILE A 1024 -3.63 10.92 1.71
N ASN A 1025 -2.50 10.97 1.01
CA ASN A 1025 -1.17 11.29 1.58
C ASN A 1025 -0.73 10.40 2.75
N GLY A 1026 -0.51 9.11 2.47
CA GLY A 1026 0.14 8.20 3.42
C GLY A 1026 1.48 8.75 3.92
N GLN A 1027 1.76 8.59 5.21
CA GLN A 1027 2.91 9.18 5.87
C GLN A 1027 4.05 8.17 6.03
N LEU A 1028 5.28 8.59 5.67
CA LEU A 1028 6.48 7.76 5.85
C LEU A 1028 7.09 8.02 7.23
N THR A 1029 7.39 6.97 7.98
CA THR A 1029 8.15 7.02 9.24
C THR A 1029 9.65 7.14 8.95
N VAL A 1030 10.45 7.53 9.96
CA VAL A 1030 11.91 7.73 9.81
C VAL A 1030 12.62 6.54 9.16
N ASP A 1031 12.13 5.34 9.40
CA ASP A 1031 12.70 4.08 8.92
C ASP A 1031 12.03 3.52 7.65
N ASN A 1032 11.35 4.35 6.85
CA ASN A 1032 10.58 3.97 5.65
C ASN A 1032 9.38 3.04 5.92
N GLY A 1033 8.86 2.99 7.14
CA GLY A 1033 7.51 2.46 7.38
C GLY A 1033 6.45 3.41 6.86
N THR A 1034 5.22 2.92 6.71
CA THR A 1034 4.09 3.69 6.20
C THR A 1034 2.91 3.62 7.15
N VAL A 1035 2.29 4.77 7.39
CA VAL A 1035 1.07 4.93 8.18
C VAL A 1035 0.02 5.58 7.29
N TYR A 1036 -1.12 4.89 7.15
CA TYR A 1036 -2.32 5.43 6.53
C TYR A 1036 -3.38 5.72 7.59
N GLN A 1037 -4.05 6.85 7.38
CA GLN A 1037 -4.95 7.55 8.27
C GLN A 1037 -6.18 7.92 7.42
N PRO A 1038 -7.32 7.24 7.61
CA PRO A 1038 -8.51 7.47 6.80
C PRO A 1038 -8.98 8.92 6.92
N ASN A 1039 -9.00 9.63 5.80
CA ASN A 1039 -9.18 11.09 5.78
C ASN A 1039 -10.06 11.60 4.63
N ASN A 1040 -10.54 10.71 3.76
CA ASN A 1040 -11.49 11.05 2.70
C ASN A 1040 -12.80 10.28 2.91
N SER A 1041 -13.81 10.93 3.50
CA SER A 1041 -15.06 10.26 3.89
C SER A 1041 -16.15 10.41 2.83
N PHE A 1042 -16.87 9.33 2.51
CA PHE A 1042 -17.88 9.31 1.45
C PHE A 1042 -19.32 9.20 1.98
N TYR A 1043 -20.23 10.08 1.52
CA TYR A 1043 -21.65 10.05 1.90
C TYR A 1043 -22.55 10.39 0.71
N GLY A 1044 -23.76 9.84 0.68
CA GLY A 1044 -24.72 10.07 -0.39
C GLY A 1044 -25.43 11.42 -0.31
N GLN A 1045 -26.06 11.84 -1.41
CA GLN A 1045 -26.85 13.09 -1.51
C GLN A 1045 -27.94 13.24 -0.43
N ALA A 1046 -28.42 12.13 0.14
CA ALA A 1046 -29.37 12.13 1.25
C ALA A 1046 -28.74 12.49 2.62
N GLY A 1047 -27.45 12.85 2.66
CA GLY A 1047 -26.73 13.21 3.89
C GLY A 1047 -26.42 12.01 4.79
N LYS A 1048 -26.34 10.80 4.22
CA LYS A 1048 -26.06 9.56 4.96
C LYS A 1048 -24.74 8.95 4.51
N TRP A 1049 -23.91 8.56 5.47
CA TRP A 1049 -22.72 7.77 5.22
C TRP A 1049 -23.10 6.49 4.47
N TRP A 1050 -22.32 6.16 3.44
CA TRP A 1050 -22.49 4.93 2.69
C TRP A 1050 -21.48 3.90 3.16
N VAL A 1051 -21.94 2.66 3.28
CA VAL A 1051 -21.21 1.39 3.46
C VAL A 1051 -20.23 1.23 4.63
N GLU A 1052 -19.68 2.30 5.22
CA GLU A 1052 -18.59 2.22 6.21
C GLU A 1052 -19.00 1.33 7.41
N ASN A 1053 -18.16 0.34 7.67
CA ASN A 1053 -18.35 -0.74 8.63
C ASN A 1053 -19.63 -1.58 8.43
N HIS A 1054 -20.17 -1.69 7.21
CA HIS A 1054 -21.37 -2.49 6.89
C HIS A 1054 -21.28 -3.22 5.53
N GLY A 1055 -20.86 -2.52 4.47
CA GLY A 1055 -20.84 -3.00 3.09
C GLY A 1055 -21.95 -2.38 2.23
N ALA A 1056 -21.77 -2.38 0.92
CA ALA A 1056 -22.83 -2.12 -0.04
C ALA A 1056 -23.76 -3.33 -0.10
N ASP A 1057 -25.03 -3.14 0.25
CA ASP A 1057 -26.02 -4.21 0.22
C ASP A 1057 -26.43 -4.52 -1.23
N PRO A 1058 -26.64 -5.80 -1.62
CA PRO A 1058 -27.25 -6.13 -2.90
C PRO A 1058 -28.76 -5.85 -2.90
N ASP A 1059 -29.38 -5.72 -4.06
CA ASP A 1059 -30.85 -5.71 -4.16
C ASP A 1059 -31.45 -7.11 -4.00
N ILE A 1060 -30.67 -8.13 -4.37
CA ILE A 1060 -31.04 -9.55 -4.29
C ILE A 1060 -29.90 -10.31 -3.60
N THR A 1061 -30.14 -10.72 -2.36
CA THR A 1061 -29.15 -11.46 -1.57
C THR A 1061 -29.09 -12.93 -2.00
N VAL A 1062 -27.93 -13.35 -2.52
CA VAL A 1062 -27.59 -14.74 -2.85
C VAL A 1062 -26.11 -14.96 -2.51
N ASP A 1063 -25.83 -15.92 -1.63
CA ASP A 1063 -24.47 -16.38 -1.34
C ASP A 1063 -24.08 -17.52 -2.30
N ASN A 1064 -22.81 -17.59 -2.65
CA ASN A 1064 -22.22 -18.76 -3.30
C ASN A 1064 -21.87 -19.77 -2.23
N ASP A 1065 -22.83 -20.54 -1.73
CA ASP A 1065 -22.61 -21.48 -0.61
C ASP A 1065 -21.51 -22.53 -0.91
N PRO A 1066 -20.81 -23.06 0.12
CA PRO A 1066 -19.72 -24.00 -0.08
C PRO A 1066 -20.10 -25.26 -0.87
N ALA A 1067 -21.32 -25.79 -0.67
CA ALA A 1067 -21.73 -27.03 -1.34
C ALA A 1067 -21.91 -26.79 -2.84
N SER A 1068 -22.53 -25.68 -3.23
CA SER A 1068 -22.68 -25.28 -4.63
C SER A 1068 -21.33 -25.02 -5.31
N VAL A 1069 -20.44 -24.25 -4.67
CA VAL A 1069 -19.11 -23.94 -5.23
C VAL A 1069 -18.28 -25.21 -5.41
N MET A 1070 -18.30 -26.11 -4.42
CA MET A 1070 -17.59 -27.40 -4.53
C MET A 1070 -18.20 -28.35 -5.56
N ALA A 1071 -19.48 -28.17 -5.91
CA ALA A 1071 -20.13 -28.85 -7.02
C ALA A 1071 -19.89 -28.18 -8.39
N GLY A 1072 -19.07 -27.11 -8.44
CA GLY A 1072 -18.76 -26.37 -9.67
C GLY A 1072 -19.89 -25.45 -10.14
N LYS A 1073 -20.78 -25.03 -9.25
CA LYS A 1073 -21.87 -24.08 -9.54
C LYS A 1073 -21.55 -22.68 -9.01
N ASP A 1074 -22.14 -21.66 -9.65
CA ASP A 1074 -22.06 -20.26 -9.23
C ASP A 1074 -23.48 -19.68 -9.07
N PRO A 1075 -24.13 -19.89 -7.91
CA PRO A 1075 -25.49 -19.37 -7.64
C PRO A 1075 -25.67 -17.87 -7.88
N GLN A 1076 -24.67 -17.05 -7.59
CA GLN A 1076 -24.71 -15.61 -7.83
C GLN A 1076 -24.77 -15.28 -9.33
N LEU A 1077 -23.91 -15.93 -10.13
CA LEU A 1077 -23.92 -15.74 -11.59
C LEU A 1077 -25.21 -16.28 -12.22
N ASP A 1078 -25.68 -17.45 -11.79
CA ASP A 1078 -26.95 -18.03 -12.25
C ASP A 1078 -28.13 -17.09 -11.95
N LYS A 1079 -28.15 -16.49 -10.74
CA LYS A 1079 -29.19 -15.52 -10.38
C LYS A 1079 -29.08 -14.24 -11.20
N ALA A 1080 -27.88 -13.73 -11.46
CA ALA A 1080 -27.69 -12.56 -12.31
C ALA A 1080 -28.16 -12.80 -13.75
N ILE A 1081 -27.89 -13.99 -14.31
CA ILE A 1081 -28.41 -14.42 -15.63
C ILE A 1081 -29.95 -14.41 -15.63
N GLN A 1082 -30.57 -14.96 -14.59
CA GLN A 1082 -32.03 -14.95 -14.48
C GLN A 1082 -32.56 -13.51 -14.47
N VAL A 1083 -32.01 -12.65 -13.61
CA VAL A 1083 -32.49 -11.27 -13.44
C VAL A 1083 -32.34 -10.47 -14.73
N VAL A 1084 -31.19 -10.55 -15.41
CA VAL A 1084 -31.00 -9.77 -16.65
C VAL A 1084 -31.91 -10.25 -17.78
N LEU A 1085 -32.19 -11.57 -17.87
CA LEU A 1085 -33.17 -12.09 -18.83
C LEU A 1085 -34.60 -11.63 -18.51
N ASP A 1086 -34.97 -11.61 -17.23
CA ASP A 1086 -36.27 -11.08 -16.79
C ASP A 1086 -36.42 -9.60 -17.17
N GLU A 1087 -35.40 -8.78 -16.94
CA GLU A 1087 -35.39 -7.35 -17.32
C GLU A 1087 -35.43 -7.14 -18.85
N ILE A 1088 -34.73 -7.99 -19.62
CA ILE A 1088 -34.82 -7.98 -21.09
C ILE A 1088 -36.25 -8.28 -21.57
N ASN A 1089 -36.94 -9.21 -20.92
CA ASN A 1089 -38.28 -9.66 -21.31
C ASN A 1089 -39.39 -8.67 -20.91
N LYS A 1090 -39.22 -7.91 -19.81
CA LYS A 1090 -40.22 -6.94 -19.32
C LYS A 1090 -40.46 -5.76 -20.26
N GLU A 1091 -39.39 -5.18 -20.79
CA GLU A 1091 -39.47 -3.91 -21.50
C GLU A 1091 -39.52 -4.03 -23.02
N GLY A 1092 -39.45 -5.25 -23.58
CA GLY A 1092 -39.65 -5.51 -25.01
C GLY A 1092 -38.96 -4.49 -25.94
N LYS A 1093 -37.65 -4.63 -26.17
CA LYS A 1093 -36.82 -3.99 -27.22
C LYS A 1093 -37.10 -2.51 -27.60
N PRO A 1094 -36.07 -1.65 -27.56
CA PRO A 1094 -35.73 -0.84 -28.71
C PRO A 1094 -34.82 -1.69 -29.61
N GLU A 1095 -35.42 -2.41 -30.54
CA GLU A 1095 -34.67 -2.97 -31.67
C GLU A 1095 -34.05 -1.78 -32.43
N ILE A 1096 -32.79 -1.88 -32.87
CA ILE A 1096 -32.35 -0.95 -33.92
C ILE A 1096 -33.33 -1.16 -35.08
N PRO A 1097 -34.07 -0.13 -35.53
CA PRO A 1097 -35.06 -0.29 -36.57
C PRO A 1097 -34.39 -0.94 -37.77
N VAL A 1098 -34.92 -2.06 -38.25
CA VAL A 1098 -34.43 -2.68 -39.49
C VAL A 1098 -34.78 -1.80 -40.69
N GLN A 1099 -35.84 -0.98 -40.56
CA GLN A 1099 -36.28 -0.02 -41.57
C GLN A 1099 -36.01 1.41 -41.09
N HIS A 1100 -35.31 2.18 -41.92
CA HIS A 1100 -35.25 3.62 -41.77
C HIS A 1100 -36.54 4.27 -42.33
N PRO A 1101 -36.88 5.51 -41.93
CA PRO A 1101 -37.99 6.24 -42.55
C PRO A 1101 -37.85 6.30 -44.07
N ALA A 1102 -38.97 6.33 -44.79
CA ALA A 1102 -38.95 6.50 -46.24
C ALA A 1102 -38.15 7.76 -46.62
N TYR A 1103 -37.30 7.65 -47.63
CA TYR A 1103 -36.57 8.82 -48.12
C TYR A 1103 -37.57 9.84 -48.69
N PRO A 1104 -37.35 11.15 -48.48
CA PRO A 1104 -38.23 12.18 -48.99
C PRO A 1104 -38.26 12.13 -50.52
N ILE A 1105 -39.46 11.98 -51.09
CA ILE A 1105 -39.71 12.20 -52.51
C ILE A 1105 -40.08 13.68 -52.64
N ARG A 1106 -39.21 14.48 -53.27
CA ARG A 1106 -39.44 15.90 -53.54
C ARG A 1106 -39.66 16.15 -55.02
#